data_AF-A0A4P9Z1L3-F1
#
_entry.id   AF-A0A4P9Z1L3-F1
#
_cell.length_a   1.000
_cell.length_b   1.000
_cell.length_c   1.000
_cell.angle_alpha   90.00
_cell.angle_beta   90.00
_cell.angle_gamma   90.00
#
_symmetry.space_group_name_H-M   'P 1'
#
loop_
_entity.id
_entity.type
_entity.pdbx_description
1 polymer ?
#
loop_
_entity_poly.entity_id
_entity_poly.type
_entity_poly.pdbx_seq_one_letter_code
_entity_poly.pdbx_strand_id
1 'polypeptide(L)'
;MTRQPTYTESIIYLVLACVLAAIYILTTMGYYYLAPDTPELRKRSVSLTIVGAIASTGVSTIFLVQAASPATNPSFLPLWGAYIGFAAWSVSLLGRVWRARFLADIRRAKANNQMAAAANAATAQQGTNLKEMHAQLRREQKWLRRRRAPMGDATLTGVMAAIVLSTLVCLILVQCMSNRYRLVPLDIGGHSWSNWEYIPFYVTSGFFMVILCPVIIWLLLGMHDAYNIASDLQLTVSFTLMVAPVYFIWTSIPMLEHFLDAIWWLAVLLFAAHVFSVVRPLRRALRLRLERRLLSRNEFRRALDDPVAFRRLEKLAEADFSVENCRFIKGYRALQERTETVKRQQQKREEEERLKAEQTAVDQLSTLQAAHVAMQTALAMRALGLPGTVEISPVSPQHYHMADDVARAQEAESAKLTLDWNPPRISCIQIPGATRPHASKSAPQPVLLPLRDAPSGMRARPMSGHSATDSFYSNATRQSEMIEVAQHVTLKTYHSNASVLPSPVTPHCQPQKRTSSLVASRQFNSASARATRLAEAPAMPALPPPALYMSSSAHGSAAPVRRDFDASTISPVPTVSVSLSPTSGQTSMPVATASLGPRADAGGACSMYTEKSEHVADFVNNGSLPDWLAEDYRRFYYIFLAEGALLEVNVDHSVRARVRSAIARGCIEPTMFDEAYHAVLELLYRNTFPRYVSSLLSAEEMDELDAEQGHLSLVEVDHHSEEQHAGVSHDIAEHQKRRYLSRFTDGTMHSRQTTSQWSYGRGRRQPRTLVARLRRWWRLQRDELTAWRDDYPNS
;
A
#
# COMPACT_ATOMS: atom_id res chain seq x y z
N MET A 1 -47.96 2.61 28.75
CA MET A 1 -47.48 3.83 29.43
C MET A 1 -45.98 3.76 29.41
N THR A 2 -45.31 4.63 28.66
CA THR A 2 -43.83 4.70 28.65
C THR A 2 -43.38 5.35 29.96
N ARG A 3 -42.33 4.81 30.57
CA ARG A 3 -41.73 5.38 31.78
C ARG A 3 -41.12 6.73 31.41
N GLN A 4 -41.50 7.79 32.13
CA GLN A 4 -40.80 9.08 31.98
C GLN A 4 -39.40 8.94 32.60
N PRO A 5 -38.33 9.31 31.87
CA PRO A 5 -37.00 9.26 32.42
C PRO A 5 -36.89 10.22 33.61
N THR A 6 -36.16 9.80 34.64
CA THR A 6 -35.80 10.69 35.73
C THR A 6 -34.85 11.78 35.23
N TYR A 7 -34.81 12.94 35.89
CA TYR A 7 -33.91 14.04 35.52
C TYR A 7 -32.43 13.59 35.45
N THR A 8 -32.03 12.67 36.33
CA THR A 8 -30.70 12.06 36.33
C THR A 8 -30.46 11.18 35.10
N GLU A 9 -31.42 10.32 34.72
CA GLU A 9 -31.33 9.51 33.50
C GLU A 9 -31.21 10.40 32.25
N SER A 10 -32.01 11.47 32.16
CA SER A 10 -31.94 12.45 31.07
C SER A 10 -30.56 13.08 30.93
N ILE A 11 -29.94 13.51 32.03
CA ILE A 11 -28.59 14.05 32.03
C ILE A 11 -27.58 13.00 31.56
N ILE A 12 -27.68 11.76 32.05
CA ILE A 12 -26.76 10.68 31.67
C ILE A 12 -26.82 10.44 30.16
N TYR A 13 -28.01 10.33 29.58
CA TYR A 13 -28.18 10.13 28.14
C TYR A 13 -27.61 11.29 27.32
N LEU A 14 -27.83 12.54 27.74
CA LEU A 14 -27.32 13.72 27.05
C LEU A 14 -25.79 13.78 27.10
N VAL A 15 -25.20 13.57 28.28
CA VAL A 15 -23.73 13.52 28.45
C VAL A 15 -23.14 12.41 27.58
N LEU A 16 -23.74 11.22 27.61
CA LEU A 16 -23.29 10.10 26.79
C LEU A 16 -23.39 10.41 25.29
N ALA A 17 -24.49 11.02 24.84
CA ALA A 17 -24.66 11.43 23.45
C ALA A 17 -23.55 12.38 22.99
N CYS A 18 -23.23 13.38 23.81
CA CYS A 18 -22.16 14.34 23.54
C CYS A 18 -20.78 13.68 23.50
N VAL A 19 -20.47 12.83 24.48
CA VAL A 19 -19.17 12.14 24.57
C VAL A 19 -18.99 11.18 23.39
N LEU A 20 -19.98 10.36 23.07
CA LEU A 20 -19.92 9.44 21.94
C LEU A 20 -19.81 10.18 20.61
N ALA A 21 -20.58 11.25 20.41
CA ALA A 21 -20.49 12.08 19.22
C ALA A 21 -19.07 12.68 19.06
N ALA A 22 -18.49 13.21 20.14
CA ALA A 22 -17.13 13.73 20.14
C ALA A 22 -16.10 12.66 19.76
N ILE A 23 -16.19 11.46 20.36
CA ILE A 23 -15.30 10.33 20.04
C ILE A 23 -15.44 9.95 18.56
N TYR A 24 -16.67 9.86 18.04
CA TYR A 24 -16.89 9.51 16.64
C TYR A 24 -16.33 10.55 15.68
N ILE A 25 -16.59 11.83 15.93
CA ILE A 25 -16.10 12.92 15.09
C ILE A 25 -14.57 12.95 15.11
N LEU A 26 -13.93 12.92 16.28
CA LEU A 26 -12.48 12.97 16.40
C LEU A 26 -11.79 11.78 15.73
N THR A 27 -12.29 10.57 15.95
CA THR A 27 -11.71 9.37 15.33
C THR A 27 -11.98 9.31 13.82
N THR A 28 -13.14 9.76 13.34
CA THR A 28 -13.43 9.85 11.90
C THR A 28 -12.57 10.90 11.21
N MET A 29 -12.36 12.06 11.85
CA MET A 29 -11.44 13.08 11.34
C MET A 29 -10.02 12.55 11.31
N GLY A 30 -9.54 11.90 12.37
CA GLY A 30 -8.24 11.25 12.41
C GLY A 30 -8.09 10.22 11.28
N TYR A 31 -9.09 9.38 11.06
CA TYR A 31 -9.12 8.43 9.95
C TYR A 31 -9.00 9.12 8.60
N TYR A 32 -9.79 10.16 8.35
CA TYR A 32 -9.78 10.92 7.09
C TYR A 32 -8.42 11.59 6.82
N TYR A 33 -7.85 12.25 7.83
CA TYR A 33 -6.56 12.94 7.67
C TYR A 33 -5.38 11.98 7.49
N LEU A 34 -5.40 10.80 8.12
CA LEU A 34 -4.34 9.81 7.96
C LEU A 34 -4.51 8.94 6.71
N ALA A 35 -5.69 8.90 6.10
CA ALA A 35 -5.96 8.02 4.97
C ALA A 35 -5.04 8.23 3.76
N PRO A 36 -4.73 9.47 3.33
CA PRO A 36 -3.86 9.72 2.18
C PRO A 36 -2.41 9.23 2.38
N ASP A 37 -1.91 9.34 3.63
CA ASP A 37 -0.53 9.06 3.99
C ASP A 37 -0.27 7.58 4.29
N THR A 38 -1.33 6.82 4.58
CA THR A 38 -1.22 5.42 4.99
C THR A 38 -1.81 4.50 3.92
N PRO A 39 -0.99 3.64 3.29
CA PRO A 39 -1.46 2.77 2.21
C PRO A 39 -2.54 1.79 2.70
N GLU A 40 -2.56 1.48 3.99
CA GLU A 40 -3.57 0.61 4.60
C GLU A 40 -4.97 1.22 4.58
N LEU A 41 -5.09 2.47 5.02
CA LEU A 41 -6.36 3.17 5.04
C LEU A 41 -6.81 3.53 3.63
N ARG A 42 -5.87 3.88 2.73
CA ARG A 42 -6.17 4.16 1.32
C ARG A 42 -6.72 2.95 0.56
N LYS A 43 -6.28 1.73 0.92
CA LYS A 43 -6.83 0.49 0.33
C LYS A 43 -8.26 0.21 0.81
N ARG A 44 -8.65 0.73 1.98
CA ARG A 44 -10.03 0.73 2.45
C ARG A 44 -10.83 1.80 1.70
N SER A 45 -12.13 1.58 1.57
CA SER A 45 -13.01 2.58 0.97
C SER A 45 -13.23 3.73 1.94
N VAL A 46 -12.42 4.78 1.84
CA VAL A 46 -12.41 5.92 2.77
C VAL A 46 -13.76 6.62 2.76
N SER A 47 -14.32 6.90 1.58
CA SER A 47 -15.63 7.56 1.44
C SER A 47 -16.74 6.76 2.11
N LEU A 48 -16.82 5.46 1.84
CA LEU A 48 -17.84 4.60 2.44
C LEU A 48 -17.69 4.52 3.96
N THR A 49 -16.47 4.43 4.46
CA THR A 49 -16.21 4.37 5.90
C THR A 49 -16.66 5.66 6.59
N ILE A 50 -16.43 6.82 5.97
CA ILE A 50 -16.89 8.12 6.48
C ILE A 50 -18.42 8.23 6.44
N VAL A 51 -19.06 7.83 5.34
CA VAL A 51 -20.53 7.81 5.25
C VAL A 51 -21.13 6.93 6.35
N GLY A 52 -20.56 5.74 6.56
CA GLY A 52 -20.98 4.83 7.63
C GLY A 52 -20.78 5.41 9.02
N ALA A 53 -19.66 6.09 9.26
CA ALA A 53 -19.37 6.74 10.54
C ALA A 53 -20.30 7.93 10.83
N ILE A 54 -20.58 8.76 9.82
CA ILE A 54 -21.55 9.87 9.93
C ILE A 54 -22.94 9.32 10.23
N ALA A 55 -23.36 8.28 9.51
CA ALA A 55 -24.63 7.61 9.76
C ALA A 55 -24.71 7.07 11.18
N SER A 56 -23.69 6.33 11.65
CA SER A 56 -23.62 5.83 13.02
C SER A 56 -23.69 6.96 14.06
N THR A 57 -23.00 8.07 13.83
CA THR A 57 -23.01 9.25 14.71
C THR A 57 -24.41 9.84 14.80
N GLY A 58 -25.01 10.14 13.64
CA GLY A 58 -26.36 10.72 13.57
C GLY A 58 -27.39 9.84 14.28
N VAL A 59 -27.42 8.54 13.99
CA VAL A 59 -28.37 7.62 14.63
C VAL A 59 -28.13 7.55 16.12
N SER A 60 -26.88 7.33 16.58
CA SER A 60 -26.62 7.22 18.01
C SER A 60 -27.00 8.48 18.77
N THR A 61 -26.68 9.66 18.22
CA THR A 61 -26.99 10.94 18.88
C THR A 61 -28.49 11.21 18.89
N ILE A 62 -29.19 10.99 17.77
CA ILE A 62 -30.66 11.19 17.71
C ILE A 62 -31.37 10.30 18.72
N PHE A 63 -31.02 9.01 18.79
CA PHE A 63 -31.67 8.07 19.69
C PHE A 63 -31.34 8.32 21.17
N LEU A 64 -30.10 8.69 21.50
CA LEU A 64 -29.75 9.04 22.88
C LEU A 64 -30.38 10.36 23.32
N VAL A 65 -30.45 11.36 22.44
CA VAL A 65 -31.18 12.61 22.71
C VAL A 65 -32.68 12.32 22.88
N GLN A 66 -33.24 11.43 22.07
CA GLN A 66 -34.62 10.97 22.21
C GLN A 66 -34.88 10.31 23.57
N ALA A 67 -33.97 9.44 24.03
CA ALA A 67 -34.03 8.82 25.35
C ALA A 67 -33.93 9.86 26.48
N ALA A 68 -33.12 10.91 26.28
CA ALA A 68 -32.93 11.97 27.27
C ALA A 68 -34.19 12.81 27.46
N SER A 69 -34.92 13.14 26.39
CA SER A 69 -36.09 14.01 26.46
C SER A 69 -37.21 13.56 25.52
N PRO A 70 -37.95 12.49 25.87
CA PRO A 70 -39.01 11.98 25.02
C PRO A 70 -40.18 12.96 24.86
N ALA A 71 -40.35 13.90 25.80
CA ALA A 71 -41.44 14.87 25.82
C ALA A 71 -41.15 16.18 25.07
N THR A 72 -39.91 16.43 24.64
CA THR A 72 -39.58 17.65 23.87
C THR A 72 -39.09 17.35 22.47
N ASN A 73 -38.64 16.13 22.20
CA ASN A 73 -38.10 15.78 20.90
C ASN A 73 -39.23 15.47 19.90
N PRO A 74 -39.16 16.05 18.68
CA PRO A 74 -40.07 15.73 17.61
C PRO A 74 -40.09 14.24 17.27
N SER A 75 -41.29 13.65 17.15
CA SER A 75 -41.47 12.24 16.82
C SER A 75 -40.83 11.82 15.50
N PHE A 76 -40.72 12.73 14.54
CA PHE A 76 -40.14 12.44 13.24
C PHE A 76 -38.62 12.25 13.28
N LEU A 77 -37.91 12.78 14.28
CA LEU A 77 -36.44 12.69 14.33
C LEU A 77 -35.95 11.25 14.50
N PRO A 78 -36.44 10.45 15.48
CA PRO A 78 -36.10 9.03 15.56
C PRO A 78 -36.47 8.25 14.31
N LEU A 79 -37.60 8.57 13.67
CA LEU A 79 -38.03 7.95 12.43
C LEU A 79 -37.01 8.23 11.31
N TRP A 80 -36.57 9.48 11.15
CA TRP A 80 -35.56 9.86 10.16
C TRP A 80 -34.21 9.20 10.45
N GLY A 81 -33.79 9.20 11.72
CA GLY A 81 -32.60 8.52 12.17
C GLY A 81 -32.64 7.02 11.82
N ALA A 82 -33.75 6.35 12.12
CA ALA A 82 -33.94 4.94 11.79
C ALA A 82 -33.84 4.69 10.28
N TYR A 83 -34.61 5.40 9.47
CA TYR A 83 -34.66 5.15 8.02
C TYR A 83 -33.36 5.56 7.31
N ILE A 84 -33.00 6.85 7.39
CA ILE A 84 -31.86 7.40 6.63
C ILE A 84 -30.55 6.84 7.20
N GLY A 85 -30.42 6.84 8.52
CA GLY A 85 -29.20 6.43 9.18
C GLY A 85 -28.92 4.94 9.04
N PHE A 86 -29.91 4.07 9.23
CA PHE A 86 -29.73 2.63 9.00
C PHE A 86 -29.45 2.32 7.52
N ALA A 87 -30.17 2.94 6.59
CA ALA A 87 -29.92 2.75 5.16
C ALA A 87 -28.50 3.17 4.78
N ALA A 88 -28.05 4.36 5.18
CA ALA A 88 -26.70 4.84 4.91
C ALA A 88 -25.62 3.94 5.54
N TRP A 89 -25.84 3.48 6.77
CA TRP A 89 -24.91 2.58 7.47
C TRP A 89 -24.83 1.19 6.82
N SER A 90 -25.98 0.54 6.57
CA SER A 90 -26.06 -0.81 5.98
C SER A 90 -25.52 -0.83 4.55
N VAL A 91 -25.85 0.17 3.74
CA VAL A 91 -25.36 0.32 2.37
C VAL A 91 -23.85 0.57 2.35
N SER A 92 -23.34 1.42 3.26
CA SER A 92 -21.89 1.60 3.43
C SER A 92 -21.18 0.27 3.76
N LEU A 93 -21.75 -0.53 4.66
CA LEU A 93 -21.20 -1.84 5.00
C LEU A 93 -21.20 -2.78 3.79
N LEU A 94 -22.33 -2.89 3.08
CA LEU A 94 -22.47 -3.73 1.89
C LEU A 94 -21.45 -3.35 0.80
N GLY A 95 -21.27 -2.06 0.51
CA GLY A 95 -20.28 -1.66 -0.49
C GLY A 95 -18.84 -1.92 -0.07
N ARG A 96 -18.53 -1.86 1.23
CA ARG A 96 -17.21 -2.25 1.74
C ARG A 96 -16.96 -3.75 1.56
N VAL A 97 -17.95 -4.59 1.85
CA VAL A 97 -17.90 -6.05 1.61
C VAL A 97 -17.75 -6.35 0.13
N TRP A 98 -18.58 -5.74 -0.72
CA TRP A 98 -18.54 -5.93 -2.16
C TRP A 98 -17.17 -5.56 -2.75
N ARG A 99 -16.65 -4.38 -2.37
CA ARG A 99 -15.31 -3.93 -2.78
C ARG A 99 -14.23 -4.91 -2.30
N ALA A 100 -14.28 -5.36 -1.06
CA ALA A 100 -13.30 -6.30 -0.52
C ALA A 100 -13.31 -7.62 -1.28
N ARG A 101 -14.49 -8.20 -1.53
CA ARG A 101 -14.68 -9.44 -2.29
C ARG A 101 -14.16 -9.30 -3.72
N PHE A 102 -14.47 -8.19 -4.38
CA PHE A 102 -14.00 -7.90 -5.73
C PHE A 102 -12.47 -7.77 -5.81
N LEU A 103 -11.86 -7.05 -4.87
CA LEU A 103 -10.41 -6.94 -4.79
C LEU A 103 -9.77 -8.32 -4.57
N ALA A 104 -10.38 -9.18 -3.75
CA ALA A 104 -9.95 -10.56 -3.57
C ALA A 104 -10.06 -11.39 -4.86
N ASP A 105 -11.14 -11.24 -5.64
CA ASP A 105 -11.29 -11.91 -6.94
C ASP A 105 -10.24 -11.48 -7.95
N ILE A 106 -9.97 -10.18 -8.08
CA ILE A 106 -8.91 -9.68 -8.96
C ILE A 106 -7.57 -10.28 -8.54
N ARG A 107 -7.30 -10.35 -7.23
CA ARG A 107 -6.05 -10.89 -6.70
C ARG A 107 -5.91 -12.39 -7.02
N ARG A 108 -6.97 -13.19 -6.80
CA ARG A 108 -6.98 -14.62 -7.14
C ARG A 108 -6.78 -14.84 -8.65
N ALA A 109 -7.47 -14.07 -9.49
CA ALA A 109 -7.30 -14.14 -10.93
C ALA A 109 -5.86 -13.82 -11.36
N LYS A 110 -5.25 -12.79 -10.77
CA LYS A 110 -3.84 -12.46 -11.02
C LYS A 110 -2.88 -13.57 -10.59
N ALA A 111 -3.08 -14.15 -9.41
CA ALA A 111 -2.23 -15.25 -8.92
C ALA A 111 -2.32 -16.48 -9.84
N ASN A 112 -3.53 -16.87 -10.23
CA ASN A 112 -3.74 -17.99 -11.15
C ASN A 112 -3.09 -17.73 -12.51
N ASN A 113 -3.21 -16.52 -13.04
CA ASN A 113 -2.57 -16.15 -14.31
C ASN A 113 -1.04 -16.13 -14.19
N GLN A 114 -0.49 -15.69 -13.06
CA GLN A 114 0.96 -15.74 -12.81
C GLN A 114 1.48 -17.18 -12.73
N MET A 115 0.74 -18.09 -12.10
CA MET A 115 1.09 -19.51 -12.05
C MET A 115 1.02 -20.16 -13.44
N ALA A 116 -0.05 -19.86 -14.20
CA ALA A 116 -0.18 -20.35 -15.58
C ALA A 116 0.92 -19.79 -16.50
N ALA A 117 1.24 -18.50 -16.39
CA ALA A 117 2.30 -17.88 -17.16
C ALA A 117 3.69 -18.43 -16.77
N ALA A 118 3.94 -18.74 -15.49
CA ALA A 118 5.17 -19.38 -15.06
C ALA A 118 5.30 -20.82 -15.58
N ALA A 119 4.21 -21.61 -15.56
CA ALA A 119 4.18 -22.95 -16.14
C ALA A 119 4.42 -22.93 -17.66
N ASN A 120 3.78 -21.98 -18.36
CA ASN A 120 3.99 -21.76 -19.78
C ASN A 120 5.43 -21.29 -20.06
N ALA A 121 6.00 -20.41 -19.24
CA ALA A 121 7.37 -19.93 -19.37
C ALA A 121 8.41 -21.05 -19.17
N ALA A 122 8.15 -22.00 -18.26
CA ALA A 122 8.98 -23.19 -18.09
C ALA A 122 8.93 -24.10 -19.32
N THR A 123 7.76 -24.25 -19.93
CA THR A 123 7.57 -25.03 -21.18
C THR A 123 8.16 -24.31 -22.39
N ALA A 124 8.09 -22.98 -22.40
CA ALA A 124 8.52 -22.07 -23.46
C ALA A 124 10.03 -21.94 -23.64
N GLN A 125 10.86 -22.54 -22.77
CA GLN A 125 12.30 -22.64 -23.01
C GLN A 125 12.65 -23.32 -24.35
N GLN A 126 11.66 -23.93 -25.02
CA GLN A 126 11.72 -24.51 -26.36
C GLN A 126 11.48 -23.53 -27.54
N GLY A 127 11.59 -22.21 -27.34
CA GLY A 127 11.64 -21.23 -28.46
C GLY A 127 10.32 -20.55 -28.80
N THR A 128 9.38 -20.43 -27.85
CA THR A 128 8.12 -19.72 -28.13
C THR A 128 8.34 -18.24 -28.43
N ASN A 129 7.53 -17.72 -29.36
CA ASN A 129 7.61 -16.36 -29.88
C ASN A 129 7.19 -15.33 -28.81
N LEU A 130 8.10 -14.46 -28.38
CA LEU A 130 7.86 -13.33 -27.45
C LEU A 130 6.59 -12.52 -27.80
N LYS A 131 6.24 -12.44 -29.09
CA LYS A 131 5.02 -11.77 -29.58
C LYS A 131 3.73 -12.40 -29.02
N GLU A 132 3.68 -13.72 -28.86
CA GLU A 132 2.50 -14.44 -28.39
C GLU A 132 2.25 -14.17 -26.90
N MET A 133 3.31 -14.20 -26.10
CA MET A 133 3.26 -13.82 -24.68
C MET A 133 2.72 -12.39 -24.50
N HIS A 134 3.17 -11.43 -25.33
CA HIS A 134 2.65 -10.06 -25.32
C HIS A 134 1.18 -9.95 -25.77
N ALA A 135 0.76 -10.78 -26.73
CA ALA A 135 -0.64 -10.81 -27.16
C ALA A 135 -1.54 -11.35 -26.04
N GLN A 136 -1.09 -12.39 -25.33
CA GLN A 136 -1.78 -12.95 -24.18
C GLN A 136 -1.93 -11.92 -23.05
N LEU A 137 -0.84 -11.26 -22.64
CA LEU A 137 -0.88 -10.23 -21.60
C LEU A 137 -1.85 -9.09 -21.95
N ARG A 138 -1.85 -8.61 -23.21
CA ARG A 138 -2.79 -7.57 -23.67
C ARG A 138 -4.25 -8.02 -23.60
N ARG A 139 -4.55 -9.27 -23.94
CA ARG A 139 -5.91 -9.84 -23.82
C ARG A 139 -6.35 -9.87 -22.35
N GLU A 140 -5.46 -10.29 -21.46
CA GLU A 140 -5.74 -10.35 -20.02
C GLU A 140 -5.94 -8.96 -19.40
N GLN A 141 -5.10 -7.99 -19.75
CA GLN A 141 -5.30 -6.61 -19.31
C GLN A 141 -6.64 -6.03 -19.77
N LYS A 142 -7.02 -6.29 -21.03
CA LYS A 142 -8.31 -5.86 -21.57
C LYS A 142 -9.46 -6.51 -20.82
N TRP A 143 -9.33 -7.80 -20.49
CA TRP A 143 -10.30 -8.53 -19.67
C TRP A 143 -10.43 -7.94 -18.25
N LEU A 144 -9.30 -7.66 -17.59
CA LEU A 144 -9.28 -7.03 -16.26
C LEU A 144 -9.91 -5.64 -16.26
N ARG A 145 -9.62 -4.79 -17.27
CA ARG A 145 -10.21 -3.46 -17.39
C ARG A 145 -11.72 -3.53 -17.57
N ARG A 146 -12.21 -4.43 -18.44
CA ARG A 146 -13.65 -4.66 -18.65
C ARG A 146 -14.35 -5.11 -17.38
N ARG A 147 -13.71 -5.99 -16.59
CA ARG A 147 -14.26 -6.48 -15.32
C ARG A 147 -14.23 -5.42 -14.21
N ARG A 148 -13.34 -4.42 -14.32
CA ARG A 148 -13.23 -3.28 -13.38
C ARG A 148 -14.19 -2.14 -13.65
N ALA A 149 -14.59 -1.93 -14.91
CA ALA A 149 -15.47 -0.85 -15.33
C ALA A 149 -16.82 -0.78 -14.56
N PRO A 150 -17.60 -1.87 -14.39
CA PRO A 150 -18.86 -1.80 -13.65
C PRO A 150 -18.67 -1.60 -12.14
N MET A 151 -17.43 -1.69 -11.65
CA MET A 151 -17.10 -1.60 -10.23
C MET A 151 -16.28 -0.35 -9.91
N GLY A 152 -16.38 0.67 -10.75
CA GLY A 152 -15.86 1.99 -10.43
C GLY A 152 -16.50 2.52 -9.14
N ASP A 153 -15.71 3.28 -8.37
CA ASP A 153 -16.20 3.92 -7.14
C ASP A 153 -17.45 4.79 -7.42
N ALA A 154 -17.55 5.36 -8.63
CA ALA A 154 -18.71 6.12 -9.10
C ALA A 154 -19.98 5.25 -9.24
N THR A 155 -19.89 4.07 -9.87
CA THR A 155 -21.04 3.17 -10.04
C THR A 155 -21.53 2.68 -8.68
N LEU A 156 -20.62 2.28 -7.80
CA LEU A 156 -20.97 1.86 -6.44
C LEU A 156 -21.64 3.01 -5.70
N THR A 157 -21.05 4.21 -5.72
CA THR A 157 -21.63 5.41 -5.09
C THR A 157 -23.00 5.74 -5.66
N GLY A 158 -23.21 5.61 -6.97
CA GLY A 158 -24.51 5.83 -7.61
C GLY A 158 -25.58 4.84 -7.16
N VAL A 159 -25.26 3.54 -7.07
CA VAL A 159 -26.17 2.52 -6.53
C VAL A 159 -26.52 2.83 -5.07
N MET A 160 -25.53 3.24 -4.26
CA MET A 160 -25.78 3.61 -2.88
C MET A 160 -26.70 4.83 -2.76
N ALA A 161 -26.43 5.87 -3.55
CA ALA A 161 -27.26 7.07 -3.59
C ALA A 161 -28.70 6.73 -4.00
N ALA A 162 -28.89 5.83 -4.95
CA ALA A 162 -30.21 5.36 -5.36
C ALA A 162 -30.96 4.65 -4.22
N ILE A 163 -30.28 3.79 -3.43
CA ILE A 163 -30.91 3.10 -2.29
C ILE A 163 -31.29 4.10 -1.19
N VAL A 164 -30.41 5.05 -0.86
CA VAL A 164 -30.69 6.09 0.15
C VAL A 164 -31.83 6.99 -0.32
N LEU A 165 -31.84 7.38 -1.60
CA LEU A 165 -32.93 8.17 -2.19
C LEU A 165 -34.26 7.41 -2.18
N SER A 166 -34.26 6.13 -2.53
CA SER A 166 -35.44 5.28 -2.43
C SER A 166 -35.96 5.20 -0.99
N THR A 167 -35.07 5.15 -0.01
CA THR A 167 -35.43 5.15 1.42
C THR A 167 -36.04 6.49 1.82
N LEU A 168 -35.51 7.61 1.30
CA LEU A 168 -36.06 8.94 1.52
C LEU A 168 -37.47 9.07 0.93
N VAL A 169 -37.70 8.56 -0.28
CA VAL A 169 -39.05 8.53 -0.88
C VAL A 169 -40.02 7.72 -0.03
N CYS A 170 -39.61 6.54 0.45
CA CYS A 170 -40.42 5.73 1.37
C CYS A 170 -40.74 6.49 2.66
N LEU A 171 -39.76 7.18 3.24
CA LEU A 171 -39.93 7.99 4.44
C LEU A 171 -40.94 9.13 4.22
N ILE A 172 -40.84 9.84 3.10
CA ILE A 172 -41.79 10.90 2.72
C ILE A 172 -43.21 10.33 2.61
N LEU A 173 -43.38 9.17 1.96
CA LEU A 173 -44.69 8.51 1.86
C LEU A 173 -45.25 8.14 3.23
N VAL A 174 -44.43 7.56 4.11
CA VAL A 174 -44.82 7.23 5.49
C VAL A 174 -45.25 8.50 6.26
N GLN A 175 -44.52 9.61 6.11
CA GLN A 175 -44.88 10.88 6.74
C GLN A 175 -46.17 11.49 6.19
N CYS A 176 -46.40 11.41 4.87
CA CYS A 176 -47.63 11.90 4.24
C CYS A 176 -48.86 11.11 4.70
N MET A 177 -48.70 9.81 4.93
CA MET A 177 -49.79 8.93 5.35
C MET A 177 -49.99 8.90 6.87
N SER A 178 -48.97 9.27 7.66
CA SER A 178 -49.07 9.29 9.11
C SER A 178 -49.66 10.58 9.64
N ASN A 179 -50.58 10.46 10.60
CA ASN A 179 -51.07 11.61 11.37
C ASN A 179 -50.15 11.98 12.54
N ARG A 180 -49.26 11.07 12.97
CA ARG A 180 -48.41 11.21 14.17
C ARG A 180 -47.00 11.71 13.89
N TYR A 181 -46.53 11.55 12.65
CA TYR A 181 -45.18 11.95 12.23
C TYR A 181 -45.21 13.14 11.25
N ARG A 182 -46.26 13.98 11.33
CA ARG A 182 -46.39 15.19 10.53
C ARG A 182 -45.36 16.22 10.97
N LEU A 183 -44.77 16.92 10.00
CA LEU A 183 -43.86 18.05 10.26
C LEU A 183 -44.61 19.28 10.78
N VAL A 184 -45.85 19.48 10.33
CA VAL A 184 -46.70 20.61 10.72
C VAL A 184 -48.16 20.11 10.85
N PRO A 185 -48.80 20.26 12.02
CA PRO A 185 -48.24 20.71 13.31
C PRO A 185 -47.23 19.70 13.86
N LEU A 186 -46.26 20.19 14.63
CA LEU A 186 -45.24 19.37 15.27
C LEU A 186 -45.88 18.50 16.36
N ASP A 187 -45.97 17.19 16.13
CA ASP A 187 -46.45 16.25 17.15
C ASP A 187 -45.31 15.89 18.11
N ILE A 188 -45.49 16.23 19.38
CA ILE A 188 -44.58 15.91 20.49
C ILE A 188 -45.14 14.72 21.31
N GLY A 189 -46.18 14.05 20.80
CA GLY A 189 -46.86 12.94 21.44
C GLY A 189 -45.99 11.69 21.60
N GLY A 190 -46.24 10.98 22.70
CA GLY A 190 -45.48 9.80 23.12
C GLY A 190 -45.30 8.77 22.01
N HIS A 191 -44.05 8.38 21.77
CA HIS A 191 -43.69 7.49 20.68
C HIS A 191 -43.95 6.04 21.09
N SER A 192 -44.66 5.32 20.22
CA SER A 192 -44.71 3.88 20.29
C SER A 192 -43.95 3.32 19.10
N TRP A 193 -42.89 2.56 19.37
CA TRP A 193 -42.10 1.83 18.38
C TRP A 193 -42.92 0.77 17.64
N SER A 194 -44.14 0.47 18.10
CA SER A 194 -45.02 -0.53 17.52
C SER A 194 -45.96 0.00 16.43
N ASN A 195 -45.88 1.29 16.10
CA ASN A 195 -46.78 1.84 15.08
C ASN A 195 -46.41 1.36 13.67
N TRP A 196 -47.38 1.39 12.76
CA TRP A 196 -47.25 0.88 11.39
C TRP A 196 -46.16 1.62 10.59
N GLU A 197 -45.82 2.84 10.97
CA GLU A 197 -44.77 3.66 10.34
C GLU A 197 -43.37 3.04 10.45
N TYR A 198 -43.14 2.15 11.42
CA TYR A 198 -41.88 1.42 11.57
C TYR A 198 -41.86 0.06 10.86
N ILE A 199 -43.00 -0.44 10.35
CA ILE A 199 -43.06 -1.74 9.67
C ILE A 199 -42.06 -1.83 8.50
N PRO A 200 -41.98 -0.85 7.57
CA PRO A 200 -41.00 -0.93 6.49
C PRO A 200 -39.55 -0.96 7.00
N PHE A 201 -39.25 -0.22 8.06
CA PHE A 201 -37.94 -0.26 8.72
C PHE A 201 -37.65 -1.63 9.33
N TYR A 202 -38.62 -2.26 10.01
CA TYR A 202 -38.44 -3.59 10.60
C TYR A 202 -38.29 -4.67 9.54
N VAL A 203 -39.05 -4.62 8.45
CA VAL A 203 -38.93 -5.55 7.33
C VAL A 203 -37.56 -5.43 6.68
N THR A 204 -37.10 -4.20 6.39
CA THR A 204 -35.79 -3.98 5.75
C THR A 204 -34.63 -4.33 6.67
N SER A 205 -34.72 -3.99 7.96
CA SER A 205 -33.73 -4.37 8.97
C SER A 205 -33.70 -5.88 9.20
N GLY A 206 -34.86 -6.53 9.32
CA GLY A 206 -34.99 -7.98 9.47
C GLY A 206 -34.41 -8.73 8.27
N PHE A 207 -34.71 -8.29 7.05
CA PHE A 207 -34.08 -8.82 5.83
C PHE A 207 -32.56 -8.69 5.86
N PHE A 208 -32.04 -7.51 6.25
CA PHE A 208 -30.61 -7.29 6.39
C PHE A 208 -29.97 -8.25 7.40
N MET A 209 -30.60 -8.41 8.57
CA MET A 209 -30.08 -9.24 9.65
C MET A 209 -30.14 -10.74 9.35
N VAL A 210 -31.27 -11.24 8.86
CA VAL A 210 -31.53 -12.68 8.70
C VAL A 210 -30.96 -13.22 7.40
N ILE A 211 -30.91 -12.41 6.34
CA ILE A 211 -30.48 -12.86 5.01
C ILE A 211 -29.12 -12.25 4.64
N LEU A 212 -29.01 -10.91 4.65
CA LEU A 212 -27.78 -10.28 4.16
C LEU A 212 -26.57 -10.51 5.07
N CYS A 213 -26.71 -10.43 6.40
CA CYS A 213 -25.59 -10.65 7.31
C CYS A 213 -24.97 -12.06 7.19
N PRO A 214 -25.75 -13.17 7.18
CA PRO A 214 -25.19 -14.51 6.94
C PRO A 214 -24.53 -14.63 5.56
N VAL A 215 -25.13 -14.08 4.51
CA VAL A 215 -24.54 -14.07 3.16
C VAL A 215 -23.21 -13.30 3.16
N ILE A 216 -23.14 -12.14 3.83
CA ILE A 216 -21.91 -11.36 3.97
C ILE A 216 -20.84 -12.17 4.69
N ILE A 217 -21.17 -12.82 5.82
CA ILE A 217 -20.22 -13.66 6.55
C ILE A 217 -19.70 -14.75 5.60
N TRP A 218 -20.59 -15.47 4.92
CA TRP A 218 -20.23 -16.51 3.97
C TRP A 218 -19.32 -15.99 2.83
N LEU A 219 -19.62 -14.81 2.27
CA LEU A 219 -18.79 -14.17 1.24
C LEU A 219 -17.40 -13.78 1.74
N LEU A 220 -17.26 -13.48 3.04
CA LEU A 220 -15.98 -13.14 3.66
C LEU A 220 -15.23 -14.38 4.17
N LEU A 221 -15.89 -15.54 4.35
CA LEU A 221 -15.23 -16.76 4.80
C LEU A 221 -14.13 -17.18 3.80
N GLY A 222 -12.95 -17.50 4.32
CA GLY A 222 -11.78 -17.87 3.51
C GLY A 222 -11.08 -16.69 2.80
N MET A 223 -11.54 -15.45 3.00
CA MET A 223 -10.80 -14.27 2.53
C MET A 223 -9.68 -13.92 3.50
N HIS A 224 -8.45 -14.29 3.14
CA HIS A 224 -7.24 -13.83 3.82
C HIS A 224 -6.78 -12.53 3.15
N ASP A 225 -6.85 -11.42 3.88
CA ASP A 225 -6.39 -10.11 3.40
C ASP A 225 -5.33 -9.58 4.36
N ALA A 226 -4.16 -9.20 3.84
CA ALA A 226 -3.04 -8.72 4.64
C ALA A 226 -3.37 -7.48 5.51
N TYR A 227 -4.36 -6.70 5.09
CA TYR A 227 -4.82 -5.51 5.80
C TYR A 227 -5.88 -5.81 6.87
N ASN A 228 -6.24 -7.09 7.05
CA ASN A 228 -7.34 -7.57 7.91
C ASN A 228 -8.67 -6.86 7.63
N ILE A 229 -8.92 -6.40 6.38
CA ILE A 229 -10.19 -5.73 6.05
C ILE A 229 -11.35 -6.71 6.18
N ALA A 230 -11.16 -7.94 5.70
CA ALA A 230 -12.17 -9.00 5.80
C ALA A 230 -12.50 -9.32 7.26
N SER A 231 -11.49 -9.46 8.13
CA SER A 231 -11.68 -9.73 9.56
C SER A 231 -12.43 -8.60 10.27
N ASP A 232 -12.10 -7.33 10.00
CA ASP A 232 -12.81 -6.21 10.61
C ASP A 232 -14.30 -6.16 10.18
N LEU A 233 -14.58 -6.48 8.91
CA LEU A 233 -15.95 -6.55 8.38
C LEU A 233 -16.71 -7.75 8.97
N GLN A 234 -16.08 -8.92 9.05
CA GLN A 234 -16.66 -10.09 9.71
C GLN A 234 -17.02 -9.79 11.16
N LEU A 235 -16.11 -9.21 11.93
CA LEU A 235 -16.37 -8.85 13.32
C LEU A 235 -17.51 -7.85 13.46
N THR A 236 -17.58 -6.86 12.58
CA THR A 236 -18.70 -5.90 12.55
C THR A 236 -20.04 -6.62 12.31
N VAL A 237 -20.09 -7.52 11.32
CA VAL A 237 -21.33 -8.22 10.94
C VAL A 237 -21.72 -9.27 11.98
N SER A 238 -20.77 -10.04 12.51
CA SER A 238 -21.02 -11.02 13.58
C SER A 238 -21.51 -10.35 14.85
N PHE A 239 -20.90 -9.23 15.25
CA PHE A 239 -21.37 -8.46 16.40
C PHE A 239 -22.78 -7.90 16.16
N THR A 240 -23.06 -7.44 14.93
CA THR A 240 -24.42 -7.01 14.56
C THR A 240 -25.41 -8.15 14.70
N LEU A 241 -25.09 -9.34 14.18
CA LEU A 241 -25.94 -10.53 14.27
C LEU A 241 -26.20 -10.97 15.71
N MET A 242 -25.28 -10.70 16.63
CA MET A 242 -25.45 -11.00 18.05
C MET A 242 -26.31 -9.95 18.77
N VAL A 243 -26.05 -8.66 18.56
CA VAL A 243 -26.69 -7.57 19.35
C VAL A 243 -28.06 -7.16 18.81
N ALA A 244 -28.27 -7.20 17.49
CA ALA A 244 -29.55 -6.75 16.92
C ALA A 244 -30.75 -7.62 17.34
N PRO A 245 -30.68 -8.97 17.43
CA PRO A 245 -31.78 -9.75 17.99
C PRO A 245 -32.09 -9.37 19.44
N VAL A 246 -31.06 -9.09 20.25
CA VAL A 246 -31.26 -8.63 21.64
C VAL A 246 -32.02 -7.32 21.66
N TYR A 247 -31.68 -6.36 20.80
CA TYR A 247 -32.44 -5.11 20.63
C TYR A 247 -33.92 -5.36 20.29
N PHE A 248 -34.22 -6.22 19.31
CA PHE A 248 -35.60 -6.53 18.92
C PHE A 248 -36.38 -7.26 20.01
N ILE A 249 -35.76 -8.21 20.71
CA ILE A 249 -36.37 -8.92 21.85
C ILE A 249 -36.68 -7.90 22.96
N TRP A 250 -35.74 -7.02 23.29
CA TRP A 250 -35.90 -6.01 24.33
C TRP A 250 -37.03 -5.02 24.00
N THR A 251 -37.15 -4.65 22.73
CA THR A 251 -38.22 -3.76 22.24
C THR A 251 -39.58 -4.46 22.24
N SER A 252 -39.61 -5.79 22.16
CA SER A 252 -40.85 -6.58 22.11
C SER A 252 -41.41 -6.96 23.49
N ILE A 253 -40.60 -6.88 24.55
CA ILE A 253 -40.99 -7.30 25.91
C ILE A 253 -41.06 -6.07 26.83
N PRO A 254 -42.26 -5.50 27.07
CA PRO A 254 -42.42 -4.29 27.90
C PRO A 254 -41.86 -4.41 29.32
N MET A 255 -41.81 -5.62 29.87
CA MET A 255 -41.26 -5.88 31.20
C MET A 255 -39.76 -5.55 31.29
N LEU A 256 -39.01 -5.70 30.19
CA LEU A 256 -37.57 -5.42 30.17
C LEU A 256 -37.25 -3.92 30.15
N GLU A 257 -38.19 -3.08 29.69
CA GLU A 257 -38.07 -1.62 29.66
C GLU A 257 -37.93 -1.03 31.08
N HIS A 258 -38.35 -1.75 32.12
CA HIS A 258 -38.16 -1.32 33.50
C HIS A 258 -36.71 -1.38 33.98
N PHE A 259 -35.89 -2.25 33.39
CA PHE A 259 -34.49 -2.43 33.77
C PHE A 259 -33.54 -1.57 32.94
N LEU A 260 -33.69 -1.62 31.62
CA LEU A 260 -32.82 -0.92 30.68
C LEU A 260 -33.61 -0.56 29.43
N ASP A 261 -33.41 0.64 28.90
CA ASP A 261 -34.02 1.05 27.63
C ASP A 261 -33.40 0.24 26.47
N ALA A 262 -34.23 -0.23 25.53
CA ALA A 262 -33.77 -0.91 24.32
C ALA A 262 -32.76 -0.07 23.51
N ILE A 263 -32.83 1.26 23.62
CA ILE A 263 -31.91 2.20 22.96
C ILE A 263 -30.43 1.92 23.29
N TRP A 264 -30.12 1.37 24.47
CA TRP A 264 -28.75 1.00 24.84
C TRP A 264 -28.16 -0.06 23.92
N TRP A 265 -28.94 -1.06 23.51
CA TRP A 265 -28.47 -2.10 22.60
C TRP A 265 -28.14 -1.53 21.22
N LEU A 266 -28.91 -0.55 20.75
CA LEU A 266 -28.62 0.17 19.52
C LEU A 266 -27.35 1.03 19.65
N ALA A 267 -27.16 1.73 20.78
CA ALA A 267 -25.96 2.52 21.03
C ALA A 267 -24.69 1.63 21.07
N VAL A 268 -24.76 0.47 21.77
CA VAL A 268 -23.68 -0.53 21.82
C VAL A 268 -23.38 -1.07 20.43
N LEU A 269 -24.40 -1.41 19.65
CA LEU A 269 -24.25 -1.88 18.28
C LEU A 269 -23.50 -0.88 17.41
N LEU A 270 -23.94 0.39 17.40
CA LEU A 270 -23.33 1.44 16.59
C LEU A 270 -21.91 1.79 17.07
N PHE A 271 -21.67 1.74 18.38
CA PHE A 271 -20.35 1.94 18.97
C PHE A 271 -19.37 0.86 18.55
N ALA A 272 -19.74 -0.42 18.68
CA ALA A 272 -18.91 -1.51 18.22
C ALA A 272 -18.64 -1.43 16.71
N ALA A 273 -19.68 -1.13 15.91
CA ALA A 273 -19.52 -0.93 14.48
C ALA A 273 -18.52 0.19 14.13
N HIS A 274 -18.55 1.31 14.87
CA HIS A 274 -17.60 2.41 14.73
C HIS A 274 -16.18 2.02 15.16
N VAL A 275 -16.04 1.31 16.28
CA VAL A 275 -14.76 0.80 16.78
C VAL A 275 -14.10 -0.12 15.75
N PHE A 276 -14.83 -1.08 15.21
CA PHE A 276 -14.28 -2.01 14.21
C PHE A 276 -14.03 -1.35 12.85
N SER A 277 -14.88 -0.40 12.44
CA SER A 277 -14.79 0.23 11.12
C SER A 277 -13.77 1.37 11.03
N VAL A 278 -13.59 2.13 12.11
CA VAL A 278 -12.82 3.40 12.13
C VAL A 278 -11.67 3.32 13.11
N VAL A 279 -11.94 3.03 14.39
CA VAL A 279 -10.95 3.14 15.47
C VAL A 279 -9.84 2.09 15.32
N ARG A 280 -10.19 0.82 15.12
CA ARG A 280 -9.22 -0.27 14.99
C ARG A 280 -8.28 -0.07 13.79
N PRO A 281 -8.77 0.26 12.56
CA PRO A 281 -7.89 0.56 11.43
C PRO A 281 -7.02 1.81 11.67
N LEU A 282 -7.57 2.86 12.30
CA LEU A 282 -6.82 4.06 12.63
C LEU A 282 -5.67 3.75 13.60
N ARG A 283 -5.94 2.97 14.65
CA ARG A 283 -4.91 2.52 15.62
C ARG A 283 -3.80 1.74 14.93
N ARG A 284 -4.15 0.81 14.03
CA ARG A 284 -3.17 0.04 13.25
C ARG A 284 -2.32 0.95 12.36
N ALA A 285 -2.95 1.90 11.67
CA ALA A 285 -2.26 2.85 10.82
C ALA A 285 -1.29 3.76 11.60
N LEU A 286 -1.68 4.18 12.82
CA LEU A 286 -0.84 4.94 13.74
C LEU A 286 0.35 4.11 14.24
N ARG A 287 0.12 2.87 14.67
CA ARG A 287 1.18 1.94 15.10
C ARG A 287 2.21 1.74 13.99
N LEU A 288 1.77 1.45 12.77
CA LEU A 288 2.67 1.27 11.63
C LEU A 288 3.37 2.55 11.18
N ARG A 289 2.79 3.73 11.47
CA ARG A 289 3.46 5.01 11.24
C ARG A 289 4.56 5.24 12.27
N LEU A 290 4.35 4.82 13.52
CA LEU A 290 5.34 4.88 14.57
C LEU A 290 6.47 3.89 14.31
N GLU A 291 6.16 2.62 14.00
CA GLU A 291 7.14 1.59 13.64
C GLU A 291 7.98 2.04 12.44
N ARG A 292 7.38 2.64 11.40
CA ARG A 292 8.12 3.22 10.26
C ARG A 292 9.13 4.30 10.63
N ARG A 293 8.97 4.98 11.77
CA ARG A 293 9.95 5.97 12.25
C ARG A 293 11.10 5.32 13.01
N LEU A 294 10.86 4.16 13.62
CA LEU A 294 11.83 3.42 14.42
C LEU A 294 12.68 2.47 13.56
N LEU A 295 12.13 1.98 12.46
CA LEU A 295 12.81 1.03 11.58
C LEU A 295 14.09 1.63 10.98
N SER A 296 15.19 0.92 11.15
CA SER A 296 16.47 1.32 10.58
C SER A 296 16.59 0.77 9.16
N ARG A 297 17.05 1.62 8.22
CA ARG A 297 17.42 1.16 6.87
C ARG A 297 18.50 0.07 6.89
N ASN A 298 19.30 0.02 7.95
CA ASN A 298 20.34 -1.01 8.09
C ASN A 298 19.74 -2.38 8.42
N GLU A 299 18.68 -2.44 9.23
CA GLU A 299 17.96 -3.70 9.51
C GLU A 299 17.29 -4.23 8.25
N PHE A 300 16.71 -3.35 7.45
CA PHE A 300 16.15 -3.73 6.16
C PHE A 300 17.22 -4.32 5.24
N ARG A 301 18.39 -3.68 5.12
CA ARG A 301 19.51 -4.22 4.34
C ARG A 301 19.95 -5.58 4.86
N ARG A 302 20.12 -5.74 6.18
CA ARG A 302 20.44 -7.05 6.79
C ARG A 302 19.40 -8.12 6.43
N ALA A 303 18.11 -7.78 6.46
CA ALA A 303 17.04 -8.70 6.08
C ALA A 303 17.02 -9.04 4.58
N LEU A 304 17.54 -8.16 3.72
CA LEU A 304 17.71 -8.43 2.29
C LEU A 304 18.95 -9.26 1.97
N ASP A 305 19.97 -9.20 2.83
CA ASP A 305 21.24 -9.89 2.65
C ASP A 305 21.21 -11.30 3.27
N ASP A 306 20.43 -11.51 4.34
CA ASP A 306 20.16 -12.85 4.89
C ASP A 306 19.10 -13.60 4.03
N PRO A 307 19.45 -14.75 3.42
CA PRO A 307 18.52 -15.53 2.60
C PRO A 307 17.34 -16.11 3.39
N VAL A 308 17.46 -16.31 4.70
CA VAL A 308 16.35 -16.80 5.54
C VAL A 308 15.36 -15.67 5.81
N ALA A 309 15.84 -14.53 6.30
CA ALA A 309 15.03 -13.32 6.45
C ALA A 309 14.37 -12.90 5.14
N PHE A 310 15.10 -12.92 4.01
CA PHE A 310 14.55 -12.55 2.72
C PHE A 310 13.43 -13.48 2.25
N ARG A 311 13.53 -14.79 2.52
CA ARG A 311 12.44 -15.75 2.24
C ARG A 311 11.19 -15.48 3.08
N ARG A 312 11.35 -15.11 4.35
CA ARG A 312 10.23 -14.70 5.21
C ARG A 312 9.59 -13.40 4.71
N LEU A 313 10.42 -12.42 4.34
CA LEU A 313 9.97 -11.17 3.74
C LEU A 313 9.24 -11.41 2.41
N GLU A 314 9.70 -12.34 1.59
CA GLU A 314 9.07 -12.73 0.33
C GLU A 314 7.70 -13.40 0.54
N LYS A 315 7.57 -14.32 1.50
CA LYS A 315 6.27 -14.91 1.87
C LYS A 315 5.29 -13.83 2.33
N LEU A 316 5.77 -12.85 3.09
CA LEU A 316 4.94 -11.72 3.50
C LEU A 316 4.60 -10.80 2.32
N ALA A 317 5.54 -10.56 1.42
CA ALA A 317 5.30 -9.83 0.18
C ALA A 317 4.28 -10.53 -0.71
N GLU A 318 4.26 -11.87 -0.73
CA GLU A 318 3.23 -12.67 -1.40
C GLU A 318 1.85 -12.46 -0.77
N ALA A 319 1.77 -12.49 0.56
CA ALA A 319 0.54 -12.14 1.29
C ALA A 319 0.09 -10.69 1.03
N ASP A 320 1.03 -9.77 0.85
CA ASP A 320 0.80 -8.34 0.57
C ASP A 320 0.52 -8.03 -0.91
N PHE A 321 0.62 -9.03 -1.79
CA PHE A 321 0.54 -8.88 -3.25
C PHE A 321 1.57 -7.88 -3.78
N SER A 322 2.78 -7.94 -3.22
CA SER A 322 3.96 -7.19 -3.64
C SER A 322 5.16 -8.13 -3.90
N VAL A 323 4.91 -9.40 -4.19
CA VAL A 323 5.93 -10.43 -4.46
C VAL A 323 6.76 -10.08 -5.69
N GLU A 324 6.19 -9.33 -6.64
CA GLU A 324 6.89 -8.81 -7.81
C GLU A 324 8.11 -7.96 -7.42
N ASN A 325 8.05 -7.23 -6.30
CA ASN A 325 9.17 -6.43 -5.82
C ASN A 325 10.32 -7.32 -5.32
N CYS A 326 10.00 -8.39 -4.58
CA CYS A 326 11.01 -9.37 -4.12
C CYS A 326 11.61 -10.14 -5.31
N ARG A 327 10.77 -10.56 -6.27
CA ARG A 327 11.20 -11.24 -7.48
C ARG A 327 12.05 -10.34 -8.39
N PHE A 328 11.73 -9.06 -8.47
CA PHE A 328 12.53 -8.07 -9.18
C PHE A 328 13.94 -7.98 -8.59
N ILE A 329 14.06 -7.85 -7.26
CA ILE A 329 15.35 -7.78 -6.58
C ILE A 329 16.18 -9.04 -6.84
N LYS A 330 15.59 -10.23 -6.68
CA LYS A 330 16.27 -11.50 -6.98
C LYS A 330 16.72 -11.58 -8.43
N GLY A 331 15.81 -11.29 -9.36
CA GLY A 331 16.10 -11.34 -10.79
C GLY A 331 17.18 -10.34 -11.20
N TYR A 332 17.17 -9.14 -10.63
CA TYR A 332 18.18 -8.13 -10.91
C TYR A 332 19.55 -8.50 -10.36
N ARG A 333 19.63 -8.98 -9.11
CA ARG A 333 20.88 -9.48 -8.52
C ARG A 333 21.48 -10.62 -9.33
N ALA A 334 20.65 -11.58 -9.76
CA ALA A 334 21.09 -12.68 -10.63
C ALA A 334 21.61 -12.18 -11.99
N LEU A 335 20.99 -11.14 -12.55
CA LEU A 335 21.42 -10.53 -13.81
C LEU A 335 22.75 -9.78 -13.66
N GLN A 336 22.95 -9.09 -12.53
CA GLN A 336 24.22 -8.43 -12.20
C GLN A 336 25.34 -9.46 -12.00
N GLU A 337 25.08 -10.53 -11.25
CA GLU A 337 26.05 -11.62 -11.03
C GLU A 337 26.49 -12.25 -12.36
N ARG A 338 25.55 -12.57 -13.26
CA ARG A 338 25.87 -13.06 -14.62
C ARG A 338 26.75 -12.07 -15.37
N THR A 339 26.41 -10.79 -15.31
CA THR A 339 27.19 -9.74 -15.98
C THR A 339 28.62 -9.65 -15.43
N GLU A 340 28.79 -9.75 -14.11
CA GLU A 340 30.11 -9.78 -13.48
C GLU A 340 30.90 -11.03 -13.85
N THR A 341 30.26 -12.21 -13.91
CA THR A 341 30.94 -13.44 -14.35
C THR A 341 31.46 -13.35 -15.78
N VAL A 342 30.68 -12.77 -16.69
CA VAL A 342 31.10 -12.52 -18.08
C VAL A 342 32.26 -11.54 -18.12
N LYS A 343 32.20 -10.44 -17.37
CA LYS A 343 33.30 -9.48 -17.27
C LYS A 343 34.59 -10.14 -16.76
N ARG A 344 34.50 -10.96 -15.71
CA ARG A 344 35.66 -11.70 -15.18
C ARG A 344 36.20 -12.70 -16.21
N GLN A 345 35.33 -13.36 -16.99
CA GLN A 345 35.75 -14.27 -18.05
C GLN A 345 36.44 -13.54 -19.22
N GLN A 346 35.94 -12.36 -19.60
CA GLN A 346 36.57 -11.52 -20.62
C GLN A 346 37.94 -11.02 -20.16
N GLN A 347 38.03 -10.50 -18.93
CA GLN A 347 39.31 -10.06 -18.34
C GLN A 347 40.33 -11.20 -18.30
N LYS A 348 39.91 -12.41 -17.91
CA LYS A 348 40.79 -13.59 -17.94
C LYS A 348 41.26 -13.94 -19.35
N ARG A 349 40.39 -13.85 -20.35
CA ARG A 349 40.78 -14.10 -21.76
C ARG A 349 41.76 -13.06 -22.27
N GLU A 350 41.52 -11.79 -21.97
CA GLU A 350 42.43 -10.69 -22.31
C GLU A 350 43.79 -10.86 -21.62
N GLU A 351 43.81 -11.28 -20.36
CA GLU A 351 45.05 -11.59 -19.63
C GLU A 351 45.77 -12.80 -20.22
N GLU A 352 45.06 -13.88 -20.57
CA GLU A 352 45.64 -15.04 -21.25
C GLU A 352 46.19 -14.69 -22.64
N GLU A 353 45.50 -13.85 -23.42
CA GLU A 353 45.97 -13.36 -24.71
C GLU A 353 47.19 -12.46 -24.57
N ARG A 354 47.21 -11.60 -23.55
CA ARG A 354 48.36 -10.76 -23.23
C ARG A 354 49.57 -11.60 -22.83
N LEU A 355 49.40 -12.61 -21.98
CA LEU A 355 50.46 -13.53 -21.59
C LEU A 355 50.97 -14.34 -22.80
N LYS A 356 50.08 -14.77 -23.70
CA LYS A 356 50.48 -15.43 -24.96
C LYS A 356 51.25 -14.49 -25.88
N ALA A 357 50.83 -13.23 -25.99
CA ALA A 357 51.53 -12.23 -26.78
C ALA A 357 52.92 -11.92 -26.20
N GLU A 358 53.01 -11.80 -24.87
CA GLU A 358 54.27 -11.62 -24.16
C GLU A 358 55.19 -12.83 -24.32
N GLN A 359 54.67 -14.05 -24.17
CA GLN A 359 55.43 -15.27 -24.43
C GLN A 359 55.92 -15.33 -25.88
N THR A 360 55.08 -14.97 -26.84
CA THR A 360 55.46 -14.92 -28.26
C THR A 360 56.56 -13.88 -28.50
N ALA A 361 56.51 -12.73 -27.82
CA ALA A 361 57.55 -11.70 -27.90
C ALA A 361 58.87 -12.17 -27.27
N VAL A 362 58.81 -12.88 -26.14
CA VAL A 362 59.99 -13.50 -25.49
C VAL A 362 60.60 -14.57 -26.39
N ASP A 363 59.78 -15.42 -26.99
CA ASP A 363 60.23 -16.47 -27.92
C ASP A 363 60.89 -15.81 -29.15
N GLN A 364 60.29 -14.78 -29.72
CA GLN A 364 60.90 -13.99 -30.81
C GLN A 364 62.25 -13.38 -30.39
N LEU A 365 62.34 -12.77 -29.20
CA LEU A 365 63.58 -12.22 -28.69
C LEU A 365 64.67 -13.29 -28.53
N SER A 366 64.29 -14.49 -28.04
CA SER A 366 65.22 -15.62 -27.89
C SER A 366 65.74 -16.13 -29.24
N THR A 367 64.90 -16.16 -30.27
CA THR A 367 65.31 -16.54 -31.63
C THR A 367 66.26 -15.50 -32.24
N LEU A 368 66.02 -14.21 -31.99
CA LEU A 368 66.92 -13.13 -32.41
C LEU A 368 68.27 -13.19 -31.70
N GLN A 369 68.28 -13.47 -30.39
CA GLN A 369 69.53 -13.65 -29.63
C GLN A 369 70.32 -14.87 -30.13
N ALA A 370 69.65 -16.00 -30.39
CA ALA A 370 70.30 -17.19 -30.96
C ALA A 370 70.91 -16.91 -32.33
N ALA A 371 70.20 -16.17 -33.20
CA ALA A 371 70.72 -15.74 -34.49
C ALA A 371 71.95 -14.81 -34.33
N HIS A 372 71.92 -13.90 -33.36
CA HIS A 372 73.05 -13.01 -33.07
C HIS A 372 74.29 -13.78 -32.58
N VAL A 373 74.11 -14.74 -31.66
CA VAL A 373 75.20 -15.60 -31.17
C VAL A 373 75.78 -16.45 -32.30
N ALA A 374 74.93 -17.04 -33.16
CA ALA A 374 75.38 -17.79 -34.33
C ALA A 374 76.21 -16.90 -35.28
N MET A 375 75.76 -15.66 -35.52
CA MET A 375 76.49 -14.69 -36.34
C MET A 375 77.86 -14.32 -35.73
N GLN A 376 77.92 -14.02 -34.42
CA GLN A 376 79.18 -13.73 -33.73
C GLN A 376 80.14 -14.93 -33.76
N THR A 377 79.62 -16.14 -33.58
CA THR A 377 80.42 -17.37 -33.63
C THR A 377 81.01 -17.59 -35.03
N ALA A 378 80.22 -17.37 -36.09
CA ALA A 378 80.70 -17.45 -37.46
C ALA A 378 81.79 -16.41 -37.76
N LEU A 379 81.63 -15.17 -37.27
CA LEU A 379 82.67 -14.14 -37.40
C LEU A 379 83.94 -14.48 -36.64
N ALA A 380 83.84 -15.03 -35.43
CA ALA A 380 84.98 -15.46 -34.63
C ALA A 380 85.74 -16.63 -35.29
N MET A 381 85.03 -17.63 -35.83
CA MET A 381 85.66 -18.72 -36.58
C MET A 381 86.41 -18.20 -37.83
N ARG A 382 85.85 -17.20 -38.52
CA ARG A 382 86.50 -16.56 -39.67
C ARG A 382 87.77 -15.80 -39.28
N ALA A 383 87.78 -15.13 -38.13
CA ALA A 383 88.95 -14.41 -37.63
C ALA A 383 90.11 -15.35 -37.22
N LEU A 384 89.81 -16.58 -36.81
CA LEU A 384 90.80 -17.58 -36.40
C LEU A 384 91.45 -18.35 -37.57
N GLY A 385 91.09 -18.05 -38.82
CA GLY A 385 91.73 -18.63 -40.01
C GLY A 385 91.49 -20.14 -40.18
N LEU A 386 90.48 -20.70 -39.50
CA LEU A 386 90.11 -22.11 -39.62
C LEU A 386 89.40 -22.36 -40.96
N PRO A 387 89.94 -23.22 -41.85
CA PRO A 387 89.31 -23.56 -43.13
C PRO A 387 88.18 -24.56 -42.89
N GLY A 388 87.05 -24.05 -42.40
CA GLY A 388 85.80 -24.77 -42.36
C GLY A 388 84.87 -24.23 -43.43
N THR A 389 84.72 -24.97 -44.53
CA THR A 389 83.59 -24.79 -45.46
C THR A 389 82.31 -25.21 -44.75
N VAL A 390 81.81 -24.35 -43.87
CA VAL A 390 80.43 -24.45 -43.41
C VAL A 390 79.60 -23.89 -44.55
N GLU A 391 78.98 -24.77 -45.35
CA GLU A 391 77.90 -24.42 -46.27
C GLU A 391 76.74 -23.85 -45.44
N ILE A 392 76.81 -22.55 -45.14
CA ILE A 392 75.68 -21.81 -44.63
C ILE A 392 74.72 -21.71 -45.81
N SER A 393 73.66 -22.53 -45.79
CA SER A 393 72.53 -22.39 -46.72
C SER A 393 72.13 -20.91 -46.77
N PRO A 394 72.07 -20.28 -47.95
CA PRO A 394 71.85 -18.85 -48.07
C PRO A 394 70.48 -18.51 -47.46
N VAL A 395 70.52 -17.83 -46.31
CA VAL A 395 69.35 -17.19 -45.74
C VAL A 395 68.81 -16.22 -46.80
N SER A 396 67.55 -16.41 -47.17
CA SER A 396 66.86 -15.58 -48.17
C SER A 396 67.06 -14.09 -47.88
N PRO A 397 67.38 -13.25 -48.90
CA PRO A 397 67.66 -11.82 -48.73
C PRO A 397 66.47 -10.98 -48.21
N GLN A 398 65.32 -11.58 -47.91
CA GLN A 398 64.19 -10.89 -47.28
C GLN A 398 64.39 -10.55 -45.79
N HIS A 399 65.39 -11.10 -45.09
CA HIS A 399 65.59 -10.83 -43.66
C HIS A 399 66.50 -9.62 -43.34
N TYR A 400 67.25 -9.10 -44.31
CA TYR A 400 68.13 -7.94 -44.07
C TYR A 400 67.37 -6.60 -43.99
N HIS A 401 66.21 -6.47 -44.65
CA HIS A 401 65.38 -5.26 -44.52
C HIS A 401 64.67 -5.16 -43.16
N MET A 402 64.42 -6.29 -42.50
CA MET A 402 63.69 -6.32 -41.24
C MET A 402 64.53 -5.79 -40.06
N ALA A 403 65.86 -5.92 -40.11
CA ALA A 403 66.75 -5.38 -39.08
C ALA A 403 66.81 -3.84 -39.10
N ASP A 404 66.83 -3.23 -40.29
CA ASP A 404 66.78 -1.77 -40.46
C ASP A 404 65.42 -1.18 -40.09
N ASP A 405 64.33 -1.91 -40.36
CA ASP A 405 62.98 -1.47 -39.99
C ASP A 405 62.72 -1.60 -38.48
N VAL A 406 63.31 -2.61 -37.82
CA VAL A 406 63.26 -2.75 -36.34
C VAL A 406 64.09 -1.65 -35.66
N ALA A 407 65.26 -1.31 -36.19
CA ALA A 407 66.07 -0.20 -35.68
C ALA A 407 65.33 1.15 -35.80
N ARG A 408 64.66 1.40 -36.95
CA ARG A 408 63.82 2.60 -37.15
C ARG A 408 62.56 2.61 -36.29
N ALA A 409 61.94 1.46 -36.03
CA ALA A 409 60.79 1.35 -35.14
C ALA A 409 61.16 1.62 -33.68
N GLN A 410 62.31 1.15 -33.21
CA GLN A 410 62.84 1.47 -31.87
C GLN A 410 63.19 2.95 -31.72
N GLU A 411 63.75 3.61 -32.75
CA GLU A 411 63.96 5.06 -32.76
C GLU A 411 62.64 5.85 -32.74
N ALA A 412 61.61 5.39 -33.46
CA ALA A 412 60.31 6.05 -33.47
C ALA A 412 59.54 5.91 -32.14
N GLU A 413 59.67 4.77 -31.45
CA GLU A 413 59.02 4.51 -30.17
C GLU A 413 59.73 5.24 -29.01
N SER A 414 61.06 5.31 -29.03
CA SER A 414 61.85 6.13 -28.10
C SER A 414 61.67 7.64 -28.30
N ALA A 415 61.41 8.10 -29.53
CA ALA A 415 61.00 9.47 -29.83
C ALA A 415 59.57 9.79 -29.34
N LYS A 416 58.67 8.81 -29.28
CA LYS A 416 57.31 8.97 -28.75
C LYS A 416 57.29 9.06 -27.22
N LEU A 417 58.09 8.23 -26.55
CA LEU A 417 58.22 8.24 -25.08
C LEU A 417 58.91 9.50 -24.53
N THR A 418 59.68 10.21 -25.34
CA THR A 418 60.29 11.51 -24.98
C THR A 418 59.36 12.71 -25.18
N LEU A 419 58.26 12.57 -25.93
CA LEU A 419 57.32 13.65 -26.23
C LEU A 419 56.13 13.74 -25.24
N ASP A 420 55.79 12.67 -24.52
CA ASP A 420 54.64 12.64 -23.60
C ASP A 420 54.99 12.81 -22.11
N TRP A 421 56.27 13.04 -21.76
CA TRP A 421 56.65 13.28 -20.35
C TRP A 421 56.53 14.76 -19.98
N ASN A 422 55.32 15.17 -19.59
CA ASN A 422 55.07 16.49 -19.02
C ASN A 422 54.93 16.36 -17.48
N PRO A 423 55.90 16.79 -16.67
CA PRO A 423 55.77 16.71 -15.21
C PRO A 423 54.72 17.69 -14.70
N PRO A 424 53.91 17.32 -13.69
CA PRO A 424 52.89 18.23 -13.16
C PRO A 424 53.56 19.43 -12.47
N ARG A 425 53.18 20.65 -12.92
CA ARG A 425 53.57 21.90 -12.28
C ARG A 425 53.01 21.96 -10.85
N ILE A 426 53.90 21.85 -9.87
CA ILE A 426 53.63 22.23 -8.48
C ILE A 426 53.55 23.76 -8.43
N SER A 427 52.34 24.31 -8.33
CA SER A 427 52.13 25.73 -8.05
C SER A 427 52.35 25.99 -6.56
N CYS A 428 53.38 26.78 -6.26
CA CYS A 428 53.70 27.27 -4.92
C CYS A 428 52.52 28.02 -4.29
N ILE A 429 52.14 27.57 -3.10
CA ILE A 429 51.28 28.27 -2.16
C ILE A 429 52.09 29.46 -1.61
N GLN A 430 51.71 30.69 -1.99
CA GLN A 430 52.14 31.90 -1.29
C GLN A 430 51.13 32.23 -0.20
N ILE A 431 51.62 32.23 1.03
CA ILE A 431 51.00 32.88 2.19
C ILE A 431 51.30 34.38 2.08
N PRO A 432 50.32 35.27 2.29
CA PRO A 432 50.64 36.51 2.99
C PRO A 432 49.65 36.82 4.11
N GLY A 433 50.23 37.14 5.27
CA GLY A 433 49.55 37.63 6.44
C GLY A 433 49.14 39.10 6.37
N ALA A 434 48.11 39.38 7.16
CA ALA A 434 47.63 40.64 7.75
C ALA A 434 48.36 41.97 7.41
N THR A 435 47.58 42.95 6.94
CA THR A 435 47.56 44.32 7.50
C THR A 435 46.21 45.02 7.23
N ARG A 436 45.96 46.04 8.07
CA ARG A 436 44.76 46.82 8.46
C ARG A 436 43.94 47.57 7.38
N PRO A 437 42.77 48.17 7.76
CA PRO A 437 41.66 48.50 6.86
C PRO A 437 41.68 49.94 6.36
N HIS A 438 41.08 50.17 5.18
CA HIS A 438 40.55 51.47 4.80
C HIS A 438 39.22 51.32 4.03
N ALA A 439 38.28 52.19 4.40
CA ALA A 439 36.97 52.36 3.83
C ALA A 439 37.02 52.97 2.41
N SER A 440 36.11 52.57 1.52
CA SER A 440 35.25 53.52 0.79
C SER A 440 34.26 52.83 -0.16
N LYS A 441 33.00 53.25 -0.01
CA LYS A 441 31.92 53.42 -1.00
C LYS A 441 32.17 52.97 -2.45
N SER A 442 31.27 52.14 -2.98
CA SER A 442 30.43 52.50 -4.14
C SER A 442 29.46 51.36 -4.49
N ALA A 443 28.20 51.73 -4.71
CA ALA A 443 27.12 50.85 -5.16
C ALA A 443 27.12 50.73 -6.69
N PRO A 444 26.65 49.61 -7.27
CA PRO A 444 26.35 49.56 -8.69
C PRO A 444 24.88 49.87 -8.99
N GLN A 445 24.67 50.70 -10.01
CA GLN A 445 23.39 51.00 -10.64
C GLN A 445 22.80 49.78 -11.36
N PRO A 446 21.47 49.67 -11.50
CA PRO A 446 20.83 48.71 -12.40
C PRO A 446 20.54 49.32 -13.78
N VAL A 447 20.64 48.44 -14.77
CA VAL A 447 20.43 48.63 -16.21
C VAL A 447 18.97 49.00 -16.52
N LEU A 448 18.80 50.02 -17.37
CA LEU A 448 17.56 50.51 -17.99
C LEU A 448 17.22 49.74 -19.28
N LEU A 449 15.91 49.57 -19.56
CA LEU A 449 15.18 49.71 -20.85
C LEU A 449 13.84 48.91 -20.81
N PRO A 450 12.81 49.22 -21.62
CA PRO A 450 12.02 50.45 -21.62
C PRO A 450 10.48 50.21 -21.52
N LEU A 451 9.76 51.33 -21.39
CA LEU A 451 8.30 51.53 -21.33
C LEU A 451 7.46 50.76 -22.37
N ARG A 452 6.25 50.34 -21.95
CA ARG A 452 5.06 50.35 -22.82
C ARG A 452 3.74 50.49 -22.00
N ASP A 453 3.09 51.63 -22.21
CA ASP A 453 1.67 52.00 -22.20
C ASP A 453 0.70 51.47 -21.12
N ALA A 454 0.17 52.43 -20.35
CA ALA A 454 -1.06 52.32 -19.55
C ALA A 454 -2.32 52.57 -20.43
N PRO A 455 -3.52 52.28 -19.88
CA PRO A 455 -4.36 53.42 -19.49
C PRO A 455 -5.07 53.27 -18.15
N SER A 456 -4.94 54.33 -17.36
CA SER A 456 -5.89 55.03 -16.47
C SER A 456 -7.22 54.36 -16.06
N GLY A 457 -7.49 54.36 -14.75
CA GLY A 457 -8.86 54.28 -14.23
C GLY A 457 -9.02 54.17 -12.70
N MET A 458 -9.23 55.31 -12.05
CA MET A 458 -10.03 55.53 -10.81
C MET A 458 -9.50 55.23 -9.38
N ARG A 459 -9.45 56.37 -8.65
CA ARG A 459 -9.92 56.68 -7.28
C ARG A 459 -9.11 56.21 -6.06
N ALA A 460 -8.40 57.18 -5.50
CA ALA A 460 -7.97 57.26 -4.12
C ALA A 460 -9.10 57.73 -3.16
N ARG A 461 -9.10 57.23 -1.92
CA ARG A 461 -9.21 58.01 -0.67
C ARG A 461 -8.70 57.19 0.54
N PRO A 462 -8.29 57.84 1.66
CA PRO A 462 -7.21 57.37 2.54
C PRO A 462 -7.60 57.15 4.01
N MET A 463 -6.57 56.76 4.81
CA MET A 463 -6.45 56.77 6.29
C MET A 463 -7.21 55.64 7.01
N SER A 464 -6.72 54.98 8.06
CA SER A 464 -5.72 55.27 9.11
C SER A 464 -5.18 53.91 9.62
N GLY A 465 -3.89 53.71 9.87
CA GLY A 465 -3.21 54.10 11.11
C GLY A 465 -3.47 53.09 12.24
N HIS A 466 -2.47 52.30 12.63
CA HIS A 466 -2.00 52.10 14.02
C HIS A 466 -0.74 51.21 14.04
N SER A 467 0.27 51.75 14.71
CA SER A 467 1.58 51.24 15.14
C SER A 467 1.50 49.86 15.81
N ALA A 468 2.39 48.91 15.51
CA ALA A 468 3.80 48.78 15.94
C ALA A 468 3.95 48.47 17.43
N THR A 469 4.47 47.28 17.75
CA THR A 469 5.57 47.05 18.71
C THR A 469 6.19 45.65 18.51
N ASP A 470 7.48 45.70 18.19
CA ASP A 470 8.62 44.81 18.45
C ASP A 470 8.45 43.70 19.50
N SER A 471 8.84 42.44 19.24
CA SER A 471 10.19 41.83 19.24
C SER A 471 10.76 41.54 20.64
N PHE A 472 10.99 40.25 20.98
CA PHE A 472 12.29 39.64 21.38
C PHE A 472 12.13 38.24 22.01
N TYR A 473 12.93 37.30 21.48
CA TYR A 473 13.67 36.16 22.06
C TYR A 473 13.06 35.05 22.94
N SER A 474 13.31 33.83 22.43
CA SER A 474 13.67 32.55 23.05
C SER A 474 13.53 32.32 24.57
N ASN A 475 12.96 31.16 24.92
CA ASN A 475 13.75 30.15 25.63
C ASN A 475 13.16 28.73 25.50
N ALA A 476 14.09 27.78 25.42
CA ALA A 476 13.85 26.35 25.37
C ALA A 476 13.75 25.74 26.79
N THR A 477 13.44 24.45 26.80
CA THR A 477 13.69 23.44 27.86
C THR A 477 12.72 23.32 29.05
N ARG A 478 12.16 22.10 29.16
CA ARG A 478 11.73 21.31 30.34
C ARG A 478 10.24 20.98 30.40
N GLN A 479 9.87 19.83 29.84
CA GLN A 479 8.83 18.97 30.40
C GLN A 479 9.24 17.51 30.21
N SER A 480 10.04 17.04 31.17
CA SER A 480 10.14 15.63 31.55
C SER A 480 9.82 15.56 33.03
N GLU A 481 9.05 14.53 33.40
CA GLU A 481 8.80 13.99 34.74
C GLU A 481 7.52 14.40 35.50
N MET A 482 6.95 13.34 36.09
CA MET A 482 5.94 13.25 37.16
C MET A 482 4.46 13.20 36.77
N ILE A 483 3.99 11.98 36.45
CA ILE A 483 2.67 11.50 36.92
C ILE A 483 2.85 10.07 37.43
N GLU A 484 3.10 9.93 38.73
CA GLU A 484 2.59 8.81 39.53
C GLU A 484 2.56 9.21 41.01
N VAL A 485 1.60 8.63 41.75
CA VAL A 485 1.36 8.73 43.20
C VAL A 485 0.50 9.94 43.66
N ALA A 486 -0.80 9.69 43.87
CA ALA A 486 -1.36 9.56 45.22
C ALA A 486 -2.89 9.37 45.20
N GLN A 487 -3.32 8.17 45.57
CA GLN A 487 -4.64 7.89 46.16
C GLN A 487 -4.68 8.46 47.61
N HIS A 488 -5.90 8.50 48.18
CA HIS A 488 -6.32 8.98 49.51
C HIS A 488 -6.58 10.49 49.65
N VAL A 489 -7.85 10.86 49.75
CA VAL A 489 -8.51 11.36 50.98
C VAL A 489 -10.02 11.38 50.75
N THR A 490 -10.73 10.48 51.42
CA THR A 490 -12.18 10.52 51.66
C THR A 490 -12.43 10.92 53.11
N LEU A 491 -13.58 11.56 53.33
CA LEU A 491 -14.21 11.98 54.60
C LEU A 491 -13.87 13.40 55.10
N LYS A 492 -14.84 14.30 54.89
CA LYS A 492 -15.31 15.19 55.96
C LYS A 492 -16.82 15.42 55.88
N THR A 493 -17.45 14.99 56.95
CA THR A 493 -18.78 15.28 57.49
C THR A 493 -19.17 16.76 57.41
N TYR A 494 -20.44 17.05 57.13
CA TYR A 494 -21.15 18.18 57.73
C TYR A 494 -22.61 17.81 58.00
N HIS A 495 -22.99 17.92 59.27
CA HIS A 495 -24.34 17.74 59.81
C HIS A 495 -25.12 19.07 59.73
N SER A 496 -26.44 18.92 59.57
CA SER A 496 -27.54 19.75 60.07
C SER A 496 -27.55 21.26 59.81
N ASN A 497 -28.59 21.71 59.11
CA ASN A 497 -29.54 22.65 59.71
C ASN A 497 -30.92 22.52 59.06
N ALA A 498 -31.92 22.32 59.92
CA ALA A 498 -33.34 22.34 59.61
C ALA A 498 -33.88 23.74 59.87
N SER A 499 -34.73 24.27 58.97
CA SER A 499 -35.79 25.22 59.33
C SER A 499 -36.78 25.42 58.16
N VAL A 500 -38.04 25.08 58.44
CA VAL A 500 -39.28 25.85 58.15
C VAL A 500 -39.74 26.04 56.68
N LEU A 501 -40.82 25.29 56.36
CA LEU A 501 -42.06 25.58 55.56
C LEU A 501 -42.26 26.97 54.89
N PRO A 502 -43.11 27.14 53.84
CA PRO A 502 -44.37 26.41 53.63
C PRO A 502 -44.76 25.98 52.19
N SER A 503 -45.77 25.10 52.14
CA SER A 503 -46.56 24.61 51.00
C SER A 503 -47.15 25.71 50.11
N PRO A 504 -47.58 25.35 48.89
CA PRO A 504 -48.99 25.62 48.59
C PRO A 504 -49.74 24.49 47.83
N VAL A 505 -50.92 24.18 48.38
CA VAL A 505 -52.23 24.14 47.72
C VAL A 505 -52.38 23.32 46.42
N THR A 506 -52.99 22.15 46.59
CA THR A 506 -53.81 21.47 45.57
C THR A 506 -55.13 22.22 45.34
N PRO A 507 -55.75 22.06 44.16
CA PRO A 507 -57.20 21.94 44.11
C PRO A 507 -57.64 20.64 43.42
N HIS A 508 -58.45 19.89 44.16
CA HIS A 508 -59.36 18.87 43.66
C HIS A 508 -60.53 19.53 42.91
N CYS A 509 -60.87 19.06 41.72
CA CYS A 509 -62.25 18.97 41.24
C CYS A 509 -62.35 17.98 40.06
N GLN A 510 -63.06 16.87 40.28
CA GLN A 510 -63.74 16.13 39.21
C GLN A 510 -65.03 16.90 38.81
N PRO A 511 -65.68 16.59 37.68
CA PRO A 511 -66.62 15.47 37.68
C PRO A 511 -66.55 14.54 36.45
N GLN A 512 -66.94 13.30 36.73
CA GLN A 512 -67.30 12.23 35.80
C GLN A 512 -68.19 12.69 34.64
N LYS A 513 -67.94 12.15 33.45
CA LYS A 513 -69.00 11.78 32.50
C LYS A 513 -68.85 10.33 32.08
N ARG A 514 -69.70 9.49 32.69
CA ARG A 514 -70.15 8.21 32.13
C ARG A 514 -70.83 8.48 30.79
N THR A 515 -70.42 7.76 29.73
CA THR A 515 -71.37 7.30 28.71
C THR A 515 -71.03 5.86 28.37
N SER A 516 -71.89 4.98 28.88
CA SER A 516 -72.09 3.61 28.43
C SER A 516 -72.83 3.62 27.10
N SER A 517 -72.37 2.86 26.11
CA SER A 517 -73.27 2.22 25.15
C SER A 517 -72.77 0.82 24.82
N LEU A 518 -73.54 -0.16 25.33
CA LEU A 518 -73.60 -1.54 24.86
C LEU A 518 -74.39 -1.56 23.55
N VAL A 519 -73.88 -2.18 22.50
CA VAL A 519 -74.64 -2.88 21.45
C VAL A 519 -73.80 -4.06 20.96
N ALA A 520 -74.08 -5.25 21.50
CA ALA A 520 -74.65 -6.41 20.81
C ALA A 520 -73.79 -7.06 19.71
N SER A 521 -73.10 -8.13 20.12
CA SER A 521 -73.17 -9.49 19.56
C SER A 521 -73.51 -9.68 18.08
N ARG A 522 -72.58 -10.32 17.34
CA ARG A 522 -72.95 -11.37 16.37
C ARG A 522 -71.92 -12.49 16.34
N GLN A 523 -72.43 -13.67 16.68
CA GLN A 523 -71.83 -14.99 16.56
C GLN A 523 -71.55 -15.31 15.08
N PHE A 524 -70.45 -16.00 14.80
CA PHE A 524 -70.41 -17.05 13.78
C PHE A 524 -69.35 -18.09 14.20
N ASN A 525 -69.83 -19.18 14.78
CA ASN A 525 -69.11 -20.45 14.91
C ASN A 525 -69.77 -21.43 13.93
N SER A 526 -69.00 -21.96 13.00
CA SER A 526 -69.22 -23.28 12.38
C SER A 526 -67.90 -23.65 11.68
N ALA A 527 -67.10 -24.51 12.29
CA ALA A 527 -67.10 -25.96 12.04
C ALA A 527 -66.41 -26.33 10.71
N SER A 528 -65.27 -27.01 10.81
CA SER A 528 -65.01 -28.21 10.02
C SER A 528 -63.77 -28.91 10.54
N ALA A 529 -63.98 -29.95 11.35
CA ALA A 529 -63.04 -31.03 11.54
C ALA A 529 -62.89 -31.80 10.22
N ARG A 530 -61.66 -32.10 9.80
CA ARG A 530 -61.41 -33.23 8.89
C ARG A 530 -60.03 -33.81 9.16
N ALA A 531 -60.04 -34.93 9.87
CA ALA A 531 -58.95 -35.88 9.91
C ALA A 531 -58.99 -36.75 8.64
N THR A 532 -57.86 -36.91 7.96
CA THR A 532 -57.59 -38.09 7.13
C THR A 532 -56.10 -38.37 7.07
N ARG A 533 -55.77 -39.65 7.18
CA ARG A 533 -54.45 -40.26 7.35
C ARG A 533 -53.66 -40.38 6.02
N LEU A 534 -52.40 -40.79 6.19
CA LEU A 534 -51.54 -41.63 5.32
C LEU A 534 -50.61 -40.95 4.30
N ALA A 535 -49.30 -41.14 4.53
CA ALA A 535 -48.23 -41.60 3.61
C ALA A 535 -46.87 -41.10 4.17
N GLU A 536 -46.10 -41.91 4.90
CA GLU A 536 -45.04 -42.82 4.40
C GLU A 536 -43.94 -42.18 3.53
N ALA A 537 -42.75 -42.07 4.16
CA ALA A 537 -41.37 -42.16 3.64
C ALA A 537 -40.78 -41.01 2.77
N PRO A 538 -39.43 -40.87 2.65
CA PRO A 538 -38.35 -41.66 3.25
C PRO A 538 -37.26 -40.84 4.00
N ALA A 539 -36.43 -41.59 4.72
CA ALA A 539 -35.24 -41.17 5.43
C ALA A 539 -34.19 -40.49 4.52
N MET A 540 -33.58 -39.42 5.04
CA MET A 540 -32.38 -38.78 4.50
C MET A 540 -31.12 -39.56 4.91
N PRO A 541 -30.15 -39.78 4.00
CA PRO A 541 -28.93 -40.49 4.33
C PRO A 541 -27.99 -39.63 5.20
N ALA A 542 -27.37 -40.30 6.18
CA ALA A 542 -26.37 -39.74 7.06
C ALA A 542 -25.16 -39.20 6.28
N LEU A 543 -24.75 -37.97 6.59
CA LEU A 543 -23.47 -37.39 6.17
C LEU A 543 -22.33 -38.04 6.97
N PRO A 544 -21.21 -38.44 6.33
CA PRO A 544 -20.03 -38.93 7.05
C PRO A 544 -19.28 -37.78 7.72
N PRO A 545 -18.62 -38.01 8.88
CA PRO A 545 -17.84 -37.00 9.57
C PRO A 545 -16.53 -36.67 8.82
N PRO A 546 -16.00 -35.44 8.97
CA PRO A 546 -14.75 -35.04 8.33
C PRO A 546 -13.55 -35.72 9.00
N ALA A 547 -12.78 -36.47 8.21
CA ALA A 547 -11.52 -37.08 8.62
C ALA A 547 -10.48 -35.99 8.93
N LEU A 548 -9.96 -36.03 10.16
CA LEU A 548 -8.78 -35.30 10.62
C LEU A 548 -7.54 -35.88 9.94
N TYR A 549 -6.87 -35.06 9.11
CA TYR A 549 -5.52 -35.36 8.63
C TYR A 549 -4.51 -34.92 9.69
N MET A 550 -3.95 -35.87 10.42
CA MET A 550 -2.64 -35.75 11.04
C MET A 550 -1.58 -36.16 10.03
N SER A 551 -0.60 -35.30 9.74
CA SER A 551 0.61 -35.71 9.03
C SER A 551 1.75 -35.92 10.02
N SER A 552 2.13 -37.18 10.22
CA SER A 552 3.42 -37.57 10.78
C SER A 552 4.35 -38.02 9.65
N SER A 553 5.63 -37.72 9.85
CA SER A 553 6.79 -38.00 9.00
C SER A 553 7.12 -39.49 8.83
N ALA A 554 7.68 -39.87 7.68
CA ALA A 554 9.03 -40.46 7.51
C ALA A 554 9.14 -41.44 6.32
N HIS A 555 10.27 -41.29 5.61
CA HIS A 555 11.07 -42.23 4.80
C HIS A 555 10.46 -43.34 3.92
N GLY A 556 10.93 -43.40 2.67
CA GLY A 556 10.87 -44.61 1.85
C GLY A 556 11.27 -44.39 0.38
N SER A 557 12.51 -44.76 0.06
CA SER A 557 13.09 -44.87 -1.30
C SER A 557 12.41 -45.98 -2.12
N ALA A 558 12.08 -45.75 -3.41
CA ALA A 558 12.13 -46.74 -4.49
C ALA A 558 11.77 -46.13 -5.87
N ALA A 559 12.44 -46.64 -6.90
CA ALA A 559 12.47 -46.24 -8.31
C ALA A 559 11.15 -46.43 -9.10
N PRO A 560 11.02 -45.85 -10.32
CA PRO A 560 9.73 -45.77 -11.03
C PRO A 560 9.47 -47.00 -11.91
N VAL A 561 8.28 -47.60 -11.74
CA VAL A 561 7.74 -48.60 -12.66
C VAL A 561 6.98 -47.89 -13.79
N ARG A 562 7.52 -48.07 -14.99
CA ARG A 562 6.96 -47.72 -16.30
C ARG A 562 5.75 -48.64 -16.55
N ARG A 563 4.56 -48.08 -16.79
CA ARG A 563 3.44 -48.80 -17.39
C ARG A 563 2.92 -48.01 -18.58
N ASP A 564 3.18 -48.57 -19.74
CA ASP A 564 2.53 -48.27 -21.00
C ASP A 564 1.03 -48.58 -20.87
N PHE A 565 0.19 -47.69 -21.38
CA PHE A 565 -1.19 -48.03 -21.74
C PHE A 565 -1.51 -47.35 -23.07
N ASP A 566 -1.60 -48.20 -24.09
CA ASP A 566 -2.04 -47.85 -25.42
C ASP A 566 -3.56 -47.62 -25.48
N ALA A 567 -3.90 -46.88 -26.53
CA ALA A 567 -5.19 -46.40 -26.98
C ALA A 567 -6.33 -47.45 -27.00
N SER A 568 -7.56 -46.98 -26.78
CA SER A 568 -8.53 -46.85 -27.88
C SER A 568 -9.92 -46.41 -27.39
N THR A 569 -10.61 -45.71 -28.30
CA THR A 569 -12.08 -45.59 -28.40
C THR A 569 -12.74 -44.41 -27.69
N ILE A 570 -13.08 -43.35 -28.44
CA ILE A 570 -14.45 -42.88 -28.73
C ILE A 570 -14.39 -41.75 -29.78
N SER A 571 -15.24 -41.88 -30.80
CA SER A 571 -15.39 -41.04 -32.00
C SER A 571 -16.18 -39.74 -31.76
N PRO A 572 -16.27 -38.81 -32.75
CA PRO A 572 -16.43 -37.37 -32.54
C PRO A 572 -17.87 -36.84 -32.62
N VAL A 573 -18.07 -35.62 -32.12
CA VAL A 573 -19.31 -34.81 -32.22
C VAL A 573 -19.02 -33.58 -33.11
N PRO A 574 -19.98 -33.11 -33.95
CA PRO A 574 -19.69 -32.46 -35.20
C PRO A 574 -19.54 -30.93 -35.12
N THR A 575 -18.77 -30.40 -36.07
CA THR A 575 -18.57 -28.99 -36.37
C THR A 575 -19.76 -28.45 -37.17
N VAL A 576 -20.44 -27.42 -36.66
CA VAL A 576 -21.43 -26.65 -37.41
C VAL A 576 -20.76 -25.36 -37.89
N SER A 577 -20.55 -25.26 -39.21
CA SER A 577 -20.14 -24.05 -39.91
C SER A 577 -21.37 -23.22 -40.28
N VAL A 578 -21.45 -21.98 -39.78
CA VAL A 578 -22.41 -20.98 -40.27
C VAL A 578 -21.65 -19.89 -41.01
N SER A 579 -21.86 -19.90 -42.33
CA SER A 579 -21.55 -18.85 -43.29
C SER A 579 -22.66 -17.82 -43.27
N LEU A 580 -22.35 -16.54 -43.04
CA LEU A 580 -23.18 -15.41 -43.49
C LEU A 580 -22.27 -14.21 -43.81
N SER A 581 -22.20 -13.86 -45.10
CA SER A 581 -22.01 -12.48 -45.57
C SER A 581 -23.39 -11.80 -45.58
N PRO A 582 -23.51 -10.46 -45.51
CA PRO A 582 -23.44 -9.72 -46.78
C PRO A 582 -22.96 -8.23 -46.70
N THR A 583 -22.46 -7.76 -47.85
CA THR A 583 -22.63 -6.43 -48.49
C THR A 583 -22.34 -5.10 -47.78
N SER A 584 -21.28 -4.45 -48.30
CA SER A 584 -21.22 -3.09 -48.88
C SER A 584 -21.81 -1.88 -48.15
N GLY A 585 -20.92 -0.94 -47.82
CA GLY A 585 -21.22 0.47 -47.58
C GLY A 585 -19.95 1.31 -47.72
N GLN A 586 -19.69 1.81 -48.94
CA GLN A 586 -18.63 2.77 -49.24
C GLN A 586 -18.90 4.11 -48.54
N THR A 587 -17.91 4.69 -47.87
CA THR A 587 -17.80 6.15 -47.76
C THR A 587 -16.33 6.56 -47.65
N SER A 588 -15.87 7.20 -48.70
CA SER A 588 -14.57 7.82 -48.91
C SER A 588 -14.37 9.06 -48.03
N MET A 589 -13.17 9.23 -47.46
CA MET A 589 -12.62 10.54 -47.07
C MET A 589 -11.08 10.52 -47.21
N PRO A 590 -10.43 11.68 -47.46
CA PRO A 590 -9.31 11.77 -48.38
C PRO A 590 -7.93 11.64 -47.74
N VAL A 591 -7.02 11.16 -48.58
CA VAL A 591 -5.57 11.19 -48.43
C VAL A 591 -5.09 12.64 -48.48
N ALA A 592 -4.46 13.11 -47.41
CA ALA A 592 -3.65 14.32 -47.41
C ALA A 592 -2.16 13.93 -47.34
N THR A 593 -1.52 14.02 -48.50
CA THR A 593 -0.07 14.04 -48.69
C THR A 593 0.50 15.40 -48.25
N ALA A 594 1.41 15.40 -47.28
CA ALA A 594 2.32 16.52 -46.99
C ALA A 594 3.71 15.91 -46.73
N SER A 595 4.55 15.86 -47.76
CA SER A 595 5.60 16.86 -48.09
C SER A 595 6.78 16.85 -47.11
N LEU A 596 7.87 16.29 -47.62
CA LEU A 596 9.23 16.29 -47.08
C LEU A 596 9.76 17.71 -46.79
N GLY A 597 10.49 17.84 -45.69
CA GLY A 597 11.33 18.99 -45.34
C GLY A 597 12.23 18.65 -44.13
N PRO A 598 13.45 19.21 -44.02
CA PRO A 598 14.64 18.41 -43.76
C PRO A 598 15.18 18.43 -42.31
N ARG A 599 15.79 17.29 -41.96
CA ARG A 599 17.08 17.12 -41.24
C ARG A 599 17.49 18.28 -40.30
N ALA A 600 17.34 18.05 -39.00
CA ALA A 600 18.08 18.75 -37.96
C ALA A 600 18.81 17.70 -37.10
N ASP A 601 20.14 17.69 -37.25
CA ASP A 601 21.06 16.98 -36.37
C ASP A 601 20.94 17.56 -34.95
N ALA A 602 20.64 16.71 -33.98
CA ALA A 602 20.71 17.06 -32.57
C ALA A 602 21.29 15.87 -31.80
N GLY A 603 22.62 15.79 -31.81
CA GLY A 603 23.39 15.07 -30.81
C GLY A 603 23.19 15.71 -29.44
N GLY A 604 22.20 15.23 -28.69
CA GLY A 604 21.96 15.62 -27.31
C GLY A 604 22.75 14.72 -26.37
N ALA A 605 23.88 15.24 -25.88
CA ALA A 605 24.71 14.61 -24.86
C ALA A 605 23.90 14.29 -23.60
N CYS A 606 23.87 13.01 -23.23
CA CYS A 606 23.38 12.54 -21.94
C CYS A 606 24.57 12.55 -20.98
N SER A 607 24.85 13.67 -20.33
CA SER A 607 25.83 13.76 -19.25
C SER A 607 25.33 14.70 -18.16
N MET A 608 24.94 14.10 -17.04
CA MET A 608 25.13 14.62 -15.68
C MET A 608 24.44 13.64 -14.71
N TYR A 609 25.23 12.70 -14.16
CA TYR A 609 25.18 12.14 -12.80
C TYR A 609 26.06 10.89 -12.76
N THR A 610 27.38 11.07 -12.70
CA THR A 610 28.32 10.02 -12.28
C THR A 610 29.43 10.69 -11.49
N GLU A 611 29.29 10.72 -10.16
CA GLU A 611 30.41 11.02 -9.27
C GLU A 611 30.52 9.83 -8.30
N LYS A 612 31.69 9.19 -8.33
CA LYS A 612 32.10 7.91 -7.71
C LYS A 612 31.74 6.62 -8.45
N SER A 613 32.44 6.38 -9.56
CA SER A 613 32.86 5.03 -9.98
C SER A 613 34.03 5.15 -10.97
N GLU A 614 35.22 5.47 -10.47
CA GLU A 614 36.43 5.67 -11.30
C GLU A 614 37.10 4.37 -11.78
N HIS A 615 36.54 3.19 -11.47
CA HIS A 615 37.08 1.89 -11.93
C HIS A 615 36.31 1.25 -13.10
N VAL A 616 35.40 1.97 -13.76
CA VAL A 616 34.56 1.42 -14.86
C VAL A 616 34.84 2.09 -16.22
N ALA A 617 35.71 3.10 -16.28
CA ALA A 617 35.90 3.93 -17.47
C ALA A 617 36.63 3.23 -18.64
N ASP A 618 37.44 2.20 -18.39
CA ASP A 618 38.19 1.53 -19.46
C ASP A 618 37.36 0.56 -20.32
N PHE A 619 36.13 0.21 -19.90
CA PHE A 619 35.23 -0.65 -20.67
C PHE A 619 34.46 0.10 -21.79
N VAL A 620 34.56 1.43 -21.82
CA VAL A 620 33.69 2.31 -22.60
C VAL A 620 34.04 2.34 -24.10
N ASN A 621 35.24 1.91 -24.51
CA ASN A 621 35.69 2.14 -25.88
C ASN A 621 35.27 1.10 -26.93
N ASN A 622 34.52 0.04 -26.57
CA ASN A 622 33.58 -0.69 -27.46
C ASN A 622 32.69 -1.73 -26.73
N GLY A 623 32.58 -1.68 -25.39
CA GLY A 623 32.03 -2.74 -24.53
C GLY A 623 30.52 -2.96 -24.55
N SER A 624 29.94 -3.29 -25.71
CA SER A 624 28.59 -3.83 -25.80
C SER A 624 28.48 -5.16 -25.05
N LEU A 625 27.43 -5.32 -24.24
CA LEU A 625 27.10 -6.62 -23.64
C LEU A 625 26.96 -7.69 -24.75
N PRO A 626 27.43 -8.93 -24.55
CA PRO A 626 27.18 -10.01 -25.50
C PRO A 626 25.70 -10.14 -25.83
N ASP A 627 25.35 -10.44 -27.08
CA ASP A 627 23.96 -10.42 -27.57
C ASP A 627 23.00 -11.24 -26.71
N TRP A 628 23.44 -12.41 -26.25
CA TRP A 628 22.65 -13.29 -25.38
C TRP A 628 22.36 -12.66 -24.01
N LEU A 629 23.30 -11.89 -23.45
CA LEU A 629 23.12 -11.20 -22.18
C LEU A 629 22.27 -9.93 -22.38
N ALA A 630 22.45 -9.24 -23.50
CA ALA A 630 21.56 -8.17 -23.92
C ALA A 630 20.09 -8.65 -24.03
N GLU A 631 19.87 -9.86 -24.56
CA GLU A 631 18.53 -10.46 -24.61
C GLU A 631 17.97 -10.78 -23.21
N ASP A 632 18.80 -11.25 -22.28
CA ASP A 632 18.40 -11.44 -20.87
C ASP A 632 17.94 -10.11 -20.23
N TYR A 633 18.63 -9.00 -20.50
CA TYR A 633 18.22 -7.66 -20.05
C TYR A 633 16.88 -7.23 -20.67
N ARG A 634 16.66 -7.48 -21.97
CA ARG A 634 15.36 -7.21 -22.63
C ARG A 634 14.24 -8.04 -22.01
N ARG A 635 14.50 -9.33 -21.78
CA ARG A 635 13.54 -10.24 -21.14
C ARG A 635 13.20 -9.76 -19.73
N PHE A 636 14.19 -9.34 -18.94
CA PHE A 636 13.97 -8.78 -17.61
C PHE A 636 13.07 -7.54 -17.65
N TYR A 637 13.29 -6.63 -18.59
CA TYR A 637 12.40 -5.48 -18.79
C TYR A 637 10.96 -5.90 -19.11
N TYR A 638 10.74 -6.84 -20.02
CA TYR A 638 9.38 -7.28 -20.38
C TYR A 638 8.66 -8.01 -19.25
N ILE A 639 9.39 -8.65 -18.33
CA ILE A 639 8.81 -9.34 -17.18
C ILE A 639 8.39 -8.35 -16.08
N PHE A 640 9.17 -7.28 -15.85
CA PHE A 640 8.98 -6.44 -14.67
C PHE A 640 8.68 -4.96 -14.93
N LEU A 641 9.13 -4.38 -16.04
CA LEU A 641 9.11 -2.93 -16.25
C LEU A 641 8.27 -2.49 -17.45
N ALA A 642 8.02 -3.38 -18.42
CA ALA A 642 7.11 -3.08 -19.50
C ALA A 642 5.71 -2.75 -18.96
N GLU A 643 5.02 -1.83 -19.62
CA GLU A 643 3.66 -1.48 -19.24
C GLU A 643 2.75 -2.69 -19.45
N GLY A 644 2.13 -3.16 -18.37
CA GLY A 644 1.37 -4.41 -18.40
C GLY A 644 2.18 -5.69 -18.30
N ALA A 645 3.44 -5.59 -17.90
CA ALA A 645 4.25 -6.75 -17.60
C ALA A 645 3.58 -7.64 -16.53
N LEU A 646 3.85 -8.95 -16.60
CA LEU A 646 3.26 -9.95 -15.70
C LEU A 646 3.58 -9.66 -14.23
N LEU A 647 4.81 -9.23 -13.97
CA LEU A 647 5.33 -8.85 -12.66
C LEU A 647 5.66 -7.34 -12.66
N GLU A 648 4.80 -6.52 -13.29
CA GLU A 648 5.00 -5.08 -13.38
C GLU A 648 5.22 -4.46 -11.98
N VAL A 649 6.44 -3.95 -11.74
CA VAL A 649 6.76 -3.23 -10.51
C VAL A 649 6.29 -1.78 -10.58
N ASN A 650 5.82 -1.26 -9.44
CA ASN A 650 5.26 0.08 -9.33
C ASN A 650 6.33 1.19 -9.26
N VAL A 651 7.15 1.30 -10.31
CA VAL A 651 8.17 2.35 -10.43
C VAL A 651 7.62 3.61 -11.11
N ASP A 652 8.27 4.75 -10.88
CA ASP A 652 7.87 6.03 -11.49
C ASP A 652 7.91 5.97 -13.03
N HIS A 653 6.99 6.68 -13.67
CA HIS A 653 6.87 6.67 -15.13
C HIS A 653 8.14 7.16 -15.82
N SER A 654 8.87 8.11 -15.23
CA SER A 654 10.12 8.62 -15.80
C SER A 654 11.22 7.56 -15.86
N VAL A 655 11.39 6.77 -14.79
CA VAL A 655 12.33 5.64 -14.73
C VAL A 655 11.99 4.63 -15.82
N ARG A 656 10.73 4.26 -15.91
CA ARG A 656 10.24 3.31 -16.92
C ARG A 656 10.44 3.82 -18.35
N ALA A 657 10.16 5.10 -18.59
CA ALA A 657 10.31 5.73 -19.90
C ALA A 657 11.78 5.78 -20.35
N ARG A 658 12.71 6.07 -19.42
CA ARG A 658 14.16 6.03 -19.69
C ARG A 658 14.61 4.62 -20.08
N VAL A 659 14.27 3.62 -19.27
CA VAL A 659 14.60 2.21 -19.54
C VAL A 659 14.00 1.76 -20.88
N ARG A 660 12.74 2.11 -21.15
CA ARG A 660 12.08 1.81 -22.42
C ARG A 660 12.80 2.43 -23.61
N SER A 661 13.23 3.68 -23.49
CA SER A 661 13.96 4.39 -24.54
C SER A 661 15.34 3.77 -24.79
N ALA A 662 16.07 3.41 -23.73
CA ALA A 662 17.35 2.71 -23.84
C ALA A 662 17.22 1.38 -24.59
N ILE A 663 16.21 0.57 -24.24
CA ILE A 663 15.92 -0.71 -24.93
C ILE A 663 15.52 -0.48 -26.39
N ALA A 664 14.68 0.51 -26.67
CA ALA A 664 14.23 0.81 -28.04
C ALA A 664 15.38 1.26 -28.96
N ARG A 665 16.41 1.92 -28.40
CA ARG A 665 17.62 2.31 -29.13
C ARG A 665 18.65 1.18 -29.24
N GLY A 666 18.45 0.05 -28.58
CA GLY A 666 19.45 -1.02 -28.47
C GLY A 666 20.62 -0.68 -27.54
N CYS A 667 20.55 0.43 -26.79
CA CYS A 667 21.56 0.83 -25.81
C CYS A 667 21.30 0.09 -24.48
N ILE A 668 21.82 -1.13 -24.36
CA ILE A 668 21.66 -1.94 -23.16
C ILE A 668 22.91 -1.80 -22.30
N GLU A 669 22.74 -1.17 -21.13
CA GLU A 669 23.81 -0.95 -20.16
C GLU A 669 23.56 -1.79 -18.90
N PRO A 670 24.61 -2.35 -18.27
CA PRO A 670 24.47 -3.17 -17.06
C PRO A 670 23.71 -2.50 -15.92
N THR A 671 23.84 -1.18 -15.80
CA THR A 671 23.30 -0.32 -14.73
C THR A 671 21.94 0.29 -15.06
N MET A 672 21.36 -0.01 -16.23
CA MET A 672 20.14 0.66 -16.70
C MET A 672 18.92 0.47 -15.79
N PHE A 673 18.93 -0.52 -14.90
CA PHE A 673 17.86 -0.80 -13.95
C PHE A 673 18.15 -0.36 -12.51
N ASP A 674 19.32 0.23 -12.22
CA ASP A 674 19.72 0.60 -10.84
C ASP A 674 18.70 1.55 -10.17
N GLU A 675 18.18 2.51 -10.93
CA GLU A 675 17.18 3.43 -10.41
C GLU A 675 15.84 2.75 -10.12
N ALA A 676 15.42 1.82 -10.99
CA ALA A 676 14.25 0.99 -10.75
C ALA A 676 14.44 0.09 -9.53
N TYR A 677 15.63 -0.48 -9.36
CA TYR A 677 16.03 -1.27 -8.20
C TYR A 677 15.94 -0.47 -6.90
N HIS A 678 16.47 0.75 -6.85
CA HIS A 678 16.34 1.62 -5.68
C HIS A 678 14.88 2.01 -5.39
N ALA A 679 14.07 2.26 -6.42
CA ALA A 679 12.65 2.53 -6.24
C ALA A 679 11.91 1.31 -5.66
N VAL A 680 12.19 0.10 -6.15
CA VAL A 680 11.62 -1.15 -5.64
C VAL A 680 12.05 -1.44 -4.20
N LEU A 681 13.33 -1.20 -3.87
CA LEU A 681 13.82 -1.29 -2.49
C LEU A 681 13.07 -0.35 -1.55
N GLU A 682 12.85 0.89 -1.96
CA GLU A 682 12.11 1.87 -1.15
C GLU A 682 10.63 1.47 -1.02
N LEU A 683 10.02 0.82 -2.03
CA LEU A 683 8.66 0.29 -1.95
C LEU A 683 8.55 -0.84 -0.92
N LEU A 684 9.49 -1.79 -0.93
CA LEU A 684 9.53 -2.87 0.05
C LEU A 684 9.78 -2.33 1.45
N TYR A 685 10.74 -1.41 1.60
CA TYR A 685 11.05 -0.75 2.87
C TYR A 685 9.83 -0.02 3.44
N ARG A 686 9.07 0.70 2.60
CA ARG A 686 7.93 1.50 3.08
C ARG A 686 6.67 0.69 3.35
N ASN A 687 6.43 -0.38 2.61
CA ASN A 687 5.13 -1.07 2.61
C ASN A 687 5.17 -2.44 3.29
N THR A 688 6.20 -3.23 3.01
CA THR A 688 6.26 -4.65 3.41
C THR A 688 7.13 -4.83 4.65
N PHE A 689 8.27 -4.15 4.72
CA PHE A 689 9.22 -4.29 5.82
C PHE A 689 8.66 -3.97 7.21
N PRO A 690 7.81 -2.94 7.41
CA PRO A 690 7.25 -2.68 8.73
C PRO A 690 6.43 -3.84 9.26
N ARG A 691 5.64 -4.48 8.38
CA ARG A 691 4.87 -5.67 8.74
C ARG A 691 5.74 -6.88 9.01
N TYR A 692 6.84 -7.01 8.27
CA TYR A 692 7.81 -8.05 8.51
C TYR A 692 8.34 -7.94 9.94
N VAL A 693 8.72 -6.74 10.37
CA VAL A 693 9.15 -6.52 11.75
C VAL A 693 8.01 -6.74 12.74
N SER A 694 6.79 -6.25 12.48
CA SER A 694 5.65 -6.56 13.36
C SER A 694 5.39 -8.06 13.48
N SER A 695 5.59 -8.83 12.40
CA SER A 695 5.39 -10.28 12.37
C SER A 695 6.47 -11.05 13.12
N LEU A 696 7.70 -10.53 13.14
CA LEU A 696 8.79 -11.09 13.96
C LEU A 696 8.50 -10.87 15.44
N LEU A 697 8.10 -9.65 15.81
CA LEU A 697 7.75 -9.34 17.20
C LEU A 697 6.59 -10.19 17.71
N SER A 698 5.56 -10.40 16.88
CA SER A 698 4.43 -11.28 17.28
C SER A 698 4.80 -12.75 17.36
N ALA A 699 5.78 -13.20 16.56
CA ALA A 699 6.25 -14.58 16.62
C ALA A 699 7.10 -14.80 17.89
N GLU A 700 7.98 -13.84 18.22
CA GLU A 700 8.77 -13.86 19.45
C GLU A 700 7.87 -13.82 20.70
N GLU A 701 6.83 -12.98 20.72
CA GLU A 701 5.84 -12.95 21.81
C GLU A 701 5.11 -14.30 21.97
N MET A 702 4.81 -15.00 20.88
CA MET A 702 4.17 -16.31 20.94
C MET A 702 5.14 -17.40 21.43
N ASP A 703 6.38 -17.41 20.94
CA ASP A 703 7.39 -18.38 21.38
C ASP A 703 7.71 -18.20 22.88
N GLU A 704 7.68 -16.97 23.40
CA GLU A 704 7.84 -16.68 24.84
C GLU A 704 6.65 -17.21 25.66
N LEU A 705 5.42 -17.03 25.19
CA LEU A 705 4.22 -17.59 25.84
C LEU A 705 4.20 -19.12 25.82
N ASP A 706 4.60 -19.75 24.73
CA ASP A 706 4.67 -21.20 24.61
C ASP A 706 5.82 -21.77 25.47
N ALA A 707 6.94 -21.04 25.60
CA ALA A 707 8.02 -21.41 26.52
C ALA A 707 7.59 -21.30 27.98
N GLU A 708 6.85 -20.25 28.36
CA GLU A 708 6.28 -20.11 29.71
C GLU A 708 5.24 -21.19 30.01
N GLN A 709 4.35 -21.51 29.07
CA GLN A 709 3.38 -22.61 29.22
C GLN A 709 4.06 -23.98 29.29
N GLY A 710 5.10 -24.21 28.49
CA GLY A 710 5.92 -25.40 28.55
C GLY A 710 6.60 -25.56 29.91
N HIS A 711 7.14 -24.48 30.47
CA HIS A 711 7.77 -24.50 31.80
C HIS A 711 6.76 -24.73 32.93
N LEU A 712 5.54 -24.18 32.82
CA LEU A 712 4.45 -24.45 33.78
C LEU A 712 4.00 -25.92 33.71
N SER A 713 3.91 -26.50 32.52
CA SER A 713 3.52 -27.91 32.34
C SER A 713 4.57 -28.91 32.82
N LEU A 714 5.86 -28.54 32.78
CA LEU A 714 6.95 -29.36 33.32
C LEU A 714 7.09 -29.22 34.85
N VAL A 715 6.78 -28.06 35.41
CA VAL A 715 6.83 -27.84 36.87
C VAL A 715 5.68 -28.56 37.60
N GLU A 716 4.55 -28.83 36.94
CA GLU A 716 3.42 -29.54 37.55
C GLU A 716 3.58 -31.08 37.55
N VAL A 717 4.58 -31.64 36.87
CA VAL A 717 4.83 -33.10 36.81
C VAL A 717 5.90 -33.58 37.80
N ASP A 718 6.80 -32.70 38.27
CA ASP A 718 7.95 -33.11 39.12
C ASP A 718 7.98 -32.48 40.52
N HIS A 719 6.82 -32.24 41.14
CA HIS A 719 6.76 -31.84 42.55
C HIS A 719 7.15 -32.94 43.57
N HIS A 720 7.89 -33.97 43.14
CA HIS A 720 8.46 -34.97 44.04
C HIS A 720 9.95 -35.29 43.89
N SER A 721 10.74 -34.58 43.07
CA SER A 721 12.19 -34.74 43.11
C SER A 721 12.89 -33.54 42.46
N GLU A 722 13.95 -33.03 43.11
CA GLU A 722 14.96 -32.10 42.57
C GLU A 722 14.74 -30.58 42.71
N GLU A 723 14.75 -30.11 43.96
CA GLU A 723 15.39 -28.83 44.30
C GLU A 723 16.91 -28.92 44.07
N GLN A 724 17.44 -28.62 42.87
CA GLN A 724 18.82 -28.08 42.73
C GLN A 724 19.25 -27.55 41.36
N HIS A 725 18.48 -27.70 40.26
CA HIS A 725 18.96 -27.29 38.92
C HIS A 725 18.18 -26.19 38.18
N ALA A 726 17.08 -25.67 38.73
CA ALA A 726 16.22 -24.68 38.05
C ALA A 726 16.82 -23.26 37.90
N GLY A 727 17.90 -22.92 38.61
CA GLY A 727 18.49 -21.57 38.57
C GLY A 727 19.19 -21.20 37.26
N VAL A 728 19.63 -22.18 36.46
CA VAL A 728 20.52 -21.91 35.30
C VAL A 728 19.77 -21.60 34.01
N SER A 729 18.55 -22.13 33.83
CA SER A 729 17.81 -21.97 32.57
C SER A 729 17.10 -20.60 32.46
N HIS A 730 16.59 -20.09 33.58
CA HIS A 730 15.96 -18.76 33.63
C HIS A 730 16.98 -17.64 33.33
N ASP A 731 18.20 -17.77 33.84
CA ASP A 731 19.28 -16.79 33.60
C ASP A 731 19.71 -16.75 32.12
N ILE A 732 19.65 -17.87 31.38
CA ILE A 732 20.04 -17.90 29.97
C ILE A 732 19.00 -17.18 29.08
N ALA A 733 17.70 -17.40 29.31
CA ALA A 733 16.63 -16.73 28.57
C ALA A 733 16.62 -15.22 28.85
N GLU A 734 16.78 -14.82 30.12
CA GLU A 734 16.87 -13.42 30.50
C GLU A 734 18.14 -12.75 29.96
N HIS A 735 19.26 -13.48 29.89
CA HIS A 735 20.50 -12.99 29.28
C HIS A 735 20.40 -12.80 27.76
N GLN A 736 19.65 -13.64 27.04
CA GLN A 736 19.40 -13.45 25.59
C GLN A 736 18.50 -12.24 25.33
N LYS A 737 17.44 -12.06 26.14
CA LYS A 737 16.55 -10.88 26.12
C LYS A 737 17.32 -9.59 26.40
N ARG A 738 18.19 -9.59 27.44
CA ARG A 738 19.07 -8.45 27.76
C ARG A 738 20.08 -8.18 26.64
N ARG A 739 20.65 -9.19 25.98
CA ARG A 739 21.57 -9.01 24.83
C ARG A 739 20.90 -8.43 23.58
N TYR A 740 19.64 -8.76 23.33
CA TYR A 740 18.92 -8.23 22.18
C TYR A 740 18.45 -6.79 22.43
N LEU A 741 17.90 -6.52 23.62
CA LEU A 741 17.49 -5.17 24.03
C LEU A 741 18.69 -4.23 24.24
N SER A 742 19.82 -4.71 24.79
CA SER A 742 21.03 -3.89 24.93
C SER A 742 21.64 -3.51 23.58
N ARG A 743 21.57 -4.40 22.58
CA ARG A 743 21.96 -4.07 21.19
C ARG A 743 21.04 -3.02 20.54
N PHE A 744 19.83 -2.86 21.03
CA PHE A 744 18.88 -1.84 20.57
C PHE A 744 19.10 -0.49 21.26
N THR A 745 19.55 -0.48 22.53
CA THR A 745 19.86 0.74 23.29
C THR A 745 21.29 1.26 23.10
N ASP A 746 22.26 0.39 22.79
CA ASP A 746 23.67 0.78 22.60
C ASP A 746 23.98 1.36 21.20
N GLY A 747 22.95 1.63 20.39
CA GLY A 747 23.05 2.28 19.08
C GLY A 747 23.34 3.78 19.12
N THR A 748 23.52 4.39 20.30
CA THR A 748 23.84 5.81 20.45
C THR A 748 25.27 6.06 20.93
N MET A 749 25.99 6.85 20.13
CA MET A 749 27.24 7.55 20.41
C MET A 749 28.54 6.74 20.37
N HIS A 750 29.14 6.64 19.17
CA HIS A 750 30.51 7.08 18.90
C HIS A 750 30.73 7.21 17.37
N SER A 751 30.13 8.24 16.77
CA SER A 751 30.47 8.66 15.41
C SER A 751 31.34 9.91 15.49
N ARG A 752 32.66 9.71 15.44
CA ARG A 752 33.64 10.79 15.22
C ARG A 752 33.20 11.61 13.99
N GLN A 753 33.07 12.91 14.22
CA GLN A 753 32.88 13.91 13.18
C GLN A 753 34.01 13.82 12.15
N THR A 754 33.68 13.39 10.94
CA THR A 754 34.32 13.88 9.73
C THR A 754 33.23 14.59 8.93
N THR A 755 33.13 15.89 9.14
CA THR A 755 32.32 16.79 8.32
C THR A 755 32.92 16.87 6.93
N SER A 756 32.40 16.07 5.98
CA SER A 756 32.40 16.47 4.57
C SER A 756 30.97 16.89 4.21
N GLN A 757 30.85 18.16 3.84
CA GLN A 757 29.61 18.76 3.35
C GLN A 757 29.11 17.98 2.13
N TRP A 758 27.99 17.27 2.28
CA TRP A 758 27.13 16.93 1.15
C TRP A 758 25.95 17.91 1.15
N SER A 759 26.13 19.05 0.47
CA SER A 759 25.02 19.95 0.16
C SER A 759 24.18 19.34 -0.96
N TYR A 760 23.30 18.40 -0.62
CA TYR A 760 22.18 18.08 -1.51
C TYR A 760 21.21 19.27 -1.47
N GLY A 761 21.11 19.98 -2.59
CA GLY A 761 20.06 20.95 -2.88
C GLY A 761 18.68 20.27 -2.86
N ARG A 762 18.15 20.01 -1.66
CA ARG A 762 16.72 19.75 -1.47
C ARG A 762 16.02 21.07 -1.72
N GLY A 763 15.48 21.24 -2.92
CA GLY A 763 14.31 22.06 -3.13
C GLY A 763 13.22 21.56 -2.19
N ARG A 764 13.15 22.15 -0.98
CA ARG A 764 12.01 22.02 -0.08
C ARG A 764 10.81 22.56 -0.85
N ARG A 765 10.07 21.69 -1.54
CA ARG A 765 8.67 21.95 -1.84
C ARG A 765 8.00 22.12 -0.49
N GLN A 766 7.84 23.36 -0.07
CA GLN A 766 7.00 23.69 1.06
C GLN A 766 5.66 22.96 0.87
N PRO A 767 5.08 22.40 1.95
CA PRO A 767 3.73 21.88 1.86
C PRO A 767 2.84 23.04 1.42
N ARG A 768 2.42 23.02 0.15
CA ARG A 768 1.43 23.95 -0.36
C ARG A 768 0.23 23.80 0.56
N THR A 769 -0.01 24.84 1.36
CA THR A 769 -1.06 24.86 2.38
C THR A 769 -2.38 24.39 1.77
N LEU A 770 -3.22 23.74 2.58
CA LEU A 770 -4.57 23.32 2.20
C LEU A 770 -5.34 24.46 1.49
N VAL A 771 -5.11 25.68 1.94
CA VAL A 771 -5.61 26.93 1.34
C VAL A 771 -5.19 27.10 -0.12
N ALA A 772 -3.96 26.76 -0.52
CA ALA A 772 -3.51 26.84 -1.91
C ALA A 772 -4.16 25.77 -2.80
N ARG A 773 -4.42 24.57 -2.26
CA ARG A 773 -5.16 23.51 -2.97
C ARG A 773 -6.63 23.87 -3.13
N LEU A 774 -7.28 24.36 -2.07
CA LEU A 774 -8.67 24.84 -2.11
C LEU A 774 -8.82 26.06 -3.01
N ARG A 775 -7.89 27.03 -2.98
CA ARG A 775 -7.88 28.17 -3.92
C ARG A 775 -7.67 27.75 -5.38
N ARG A 776 -6.93 26.67 -5.63
CA ARG A 776 -6.77 26.14 -7.00
C ARG A 776 -8.03 25.43 -7.47
N TRP A 777 -8.61 24.59 -6.62
CA TRP A 777 -9.87 23.91 -6.90
C TRP A 777 -11.03 24.91 -7.09
N TRP A 778 -11.15 25.91 -6.23
CA TRP A 778 -12.13 26.98 -6.35
C TRP A 778 -11.94 27.84 -7.61
N ARG A 779 -10.70 28.11 -8.03
CA ARG A 779 -10.44 28.78 -9.31
C ARG A 779 -10.88 27.95 -10.50
N LEU A 780 -10.55 26.66 -10.53
CA LEU A 780 -10.99 25.77 -11.62
C LEU A 780 -12.52 25.66 -11.71
N GLN A 781 -13.21 25.56 -10.56
CA GLN A 781 -14.68 25.55 -10.53
C GLN A 781 -15.29 26.89 -10.94
N ARG A 782 -14.67 28.01 -10.51
CA ARG A 782 -15.10 29.34 -10.94
C ARG A 782 -14.91 29.52 -12.44
N ASP A 783 -13.78 29.09 -12.99
CA ASP A 783 -13.44 29.22 -14.41
C ASP A 783 -14.41 28.36 -15.27
N GLU A 784 -14.74 27.15 -14.84
CA GLU A 784 -15.80 26.31 -15.44
C GLU A 784 -17.19 26.97 -15.36
N LEU A 785 -17.54 27.57 -14.22
CA LEU A 785 -18.81 28.28 -14.05
C LEU A 785 -18.90 29.55 -14.90
N THR A 786 -17.79 30.28 -15.09
CA THR A 786 -17.75 31.43 -16.01
C THR A 786 -17.80 30.99 -17.46
N ALA A 787 -17.09 29.92 -17.84
CA ALA A 787 -17.19 29.36 -19.19
C ALA A 787 -18.62 28.90 -19.49
N TRP A 788 -19.26 28.21 -18.55
CA TRP A 788 -20.66 27.81 -18.67
C TRP A 788 -21.62 29.01 -18.77
N ARG A 789 -21.37 30.08 -18.01
CA ARG A 789 -22.16 31.32 -18.07
C ARG A 789 -22.02 32.05 -19.41
N ASP A 790 -20.80 32.05 -19.97
CA ASP A 790 -20.52 32.69 -21.25
C ASP A 790 -21.11 31.88 -22.43
N ASP A 791 -21.15 30.54 -22.29
CA ASP A 791 -21.78 29.65 -23.28
C ASP A 791 -23.32 29.69 -23.23
N TYR A 792 -23.92 30.07 -22.10
CA TYR A 792 -25.38 30.11 -21.90
C TYR A 792 -25.84 31.39 -21.18
N PRO A 793 -25.80 32.57 -21.84
CA PRO A 793 -26.08 33.86 -21.20
C PRO A 793 -27.54 34.05 -20.74
N ASN A 794 -28.46 33.17 -21.14
CA ASN A 794 -29.89 33.25 -20.87
C ASN A 794 -30.42 32.13 -19.94
N SER A 795 -29.54 31.35 -19.30
CA SER A 795 -29.88 30.36 -18.26
C SER A 795 -29.23 30.74 -16.92
#